data_AF-A0A427YNJ2-F1
#
_entry.id   AF-A0A427YNJ2-F1
#
_cell.length_a   1.000
_cell.length_b   1.000
_cell.length_c   1.000
_cell.angle_alpha   90.00
_cell.angle_beta   90.00
_cell.angle_gamma   90.00
#
_symmetry.space_group_name_H-M   'P 1'
#
loop_
_entity.id
_entity.type
_entity.pdbx_description
1 polymer ?
#
loop_
_entity_poly.entity_id
_entity_poly.type
_entity_poly.pdbx_seq_one_letter_code
_entity_poly.pdbx_strand_id
1 'polypeptide(L)'
;MSSEETDHAIEIWRYRKLLGMLAASRGAGTSCITLILPPRSQISQANNMLTAEYGTASNIKSRVNRLSVLSAITSTQQKLKLFNRVPDNGLCVFVGTVLNEEGKEKKISFALTPFKPINTSLYMCDSRFHVEALEELLENDSKWGFIIIDGNGALFGTLSGNTREVVHKFTVDLPKKHGRGGQSALRFSRLREEARRNYVRKVAELAVQHFITADKVNVQGLVLAGSAELKTDLSGSDLFDPRLLAKVVKIVDVSYGGENGFNQAIELAADSLANVKFVQEKRLIQKYFDEIALDTGKYCFGITDTLKALDMGAVETLIVWENLDITRNTLRNAAGEEVVVFSTPADKDREKFMDKATGLEMEQAAEPQPLLEWFAEKYKEFGATLEFVTNKSQEGSQFVKGFGGIGGILRYKVAFEDLGDLDGDDDEFYGSDDDSAGIIYVAIAGEGVPKDPLGLAKYYLKSSPVIDGHIDVPIAMRELYGNNLTSFDLRKQMPGHFDIPRARAGYLGGFFWSIFTDCLDSTGDDFLNPVDTVRDTLEQIDVTVNIIEAYSDTFALCRTSDDVEVAIKQGKIASLLGLEGAHMLGNSLGVLRMYHQLGVRYMTLTHSCNNAFADSAGIFSQVEEKWGGLSPLGKELIKEMNRLGILIDISHVSDKTALQALSLTRAPVIFSHSDARHFNNISRNAPDVVLDKIGKGKGKVDGVVMINFYPAFASSDPKHANVSTIADQVEYIAGRIGKTHVGLGSDYDGIESTPKGLDDVSKYPNLFAELIQRRWTQNELGNLAGGNLLRVMAEMESISHRMRKDGRKPSMAKYDKRRDLDPHEMPF
;
A
#
# COMPACT_ATOMS: atom_id res chain seq x y z
N MET A 1 -10.15 15.92 15.49
CA MET A 1 -11.63 16.03 15.48
C MET A 1 -12.06 16.27 16.92
N SER A 2 -13.15 16.99 17.15
CA SER A 2 -13.69 17.07 18.53
C SER A 2 -14.37 15.75 18.90
N SER A 3 -14.37 15.35 20.17
CA SER A 3 -15.02 14.13 20.65
C SER A 3 -16.47 13.98 20.17
N GLU A 4 -17.19 15.09 20.00
CA GLU A 4 -18.56 15.14 19.47
C GLU A 4 -18.70 14.65 18.01
N GLU A 5 -17.68 14.88 17.16
CA GLU A 5 -17.72 14.44 15.75
C GLU A 5 -17.53 12.92 15.65
N THR A 6 -16.63 12.38 16.47
CA THR A 6 -16.36 10.94 16.58
C THR A 6 -17.57 10.21 17.16
N ASP A 7 -18.19 10.75 18.22
CA ASP A 7 -19.44 10.23 18.80
C ASP A 7 -20.57 10.18 17.76
N HIS A 8 -20.70 11.22 16.94
CA HIS A 8 -21.71 11.26 15.88
C HIS A 8 -21.46 10.20 14.80
N ALA A 9 -20.20 9.93 14.44
CA ALA A 9 -19.84 8.89 13.49
C ALA A 9 -20.17 7.48 14.01
N ILE A 10 -19.96 7.22 15.31
CA ILE A 10 -20.31 5.96 15.97
C ILE A 10 -21.83 5.74 15.97
N GLU A 11 -22.61 6.78 16.28
CA GLU A 11 -24.07 6.71 16.22
C GLU A 11 -24.57 6.46 14.79
N ILE A 12 -23.97 7.09 13.77
CA ILE A 12 -24.26 6.82 12.35
C ILE A 12 -23.93 5.36 12.00
N TRP A 13 -22.81 4.82 12.48
CA TRP A 13 -22.42 3.43 12.24
C TRP A 13 -23.42 2.45 12.86
N ARG A 14 -23.83 2.66 14.13
CA ARG A 14 -24.88 1.86 14.79
C ARG A 14 -26.18 1.89 13.99
N TYR A 15 -26.55 3.09 13.54
CA TYR A 15 -27.76 3.28 12.74
C TYR A 15 -27.68 2.53 11.41
N ARG A 16 -26.55 2.58 10.70
CA ARG A 16 -26.30 1.79 9.47
C ARG A 16 -26.40 0.30 9.71
N LYS A 17 -25.79 -0.22 10.77
CA LYS A 17 -25.83 -1.65 11.10
C LYS A 17 -27.25 -2.12 11.40
N LEU A 18 -28.01 -1.32 12.16
CA LEU A 18 -29.41 -1.61 12.45
C LEU A 18 -30.27 -1.61 11.17
N LEU A 19 -30.10 -0.62 10.29
CA LEU A 19 -30.82 -0.60 9.02
C LEU A 19 -30.44 -1.78 8.13
N GLY A 20 -29.16 -2.15 8.06
CA GLY A 20 -28.69 -3.33 7.34
C GLY A 20 -29.34 -4.62 7.84
N MET A 21 -29.44 -4.79 9.17
CA MET A 21 -30.15 -5.92 9.78
C MET A 21 -31.65 -5.91 9.43
N LEU A 22 -32.31 -4.75 9.49
CA LEU A 22 -33.73 -4.61 9.14
C LEU A 22 -33.98 -4.87 7.65
N ALA A 23 -33.10 -4.43 6.76
CA ALA A 23 -33.19 -4.64 5.32
C ALA A 23 -32.96 -6.11 4.93
N ALA A 24 -32.04 -6.81 5.61
CA ALA A 24 -31.76 -8.22 5.38
C ALA A 24 -32.88 -9.14 5.92
N SER A 25 -33.64 -8.67 6.91
CA SER A 25 -34.71 -9.45 7.54
C SER A 25 -35.90 -9.65 6.59
N ARG A 26 -36.32 -10.92 6.40
CA ARG A 26 -37.52 -11.27 5.64
C ARG A 26 -38.56 -12.01 6.49
N GLY A 27 -39.80 -11.56 6.38
CA GLY A 27 -40.96 -12.16 7.03
C GLY A 27 -41.61 -13.25 6.20
N ALA A 28 -42.30 -14.17 6.88
CA ALA A 28 -43.16 -15.17 6.24
C ALA A 28 -44.48 -14.50 5.80
N GLY A 29 -44.50 -13.93 4.59
CA GLY A 29 -45.66 -13.19 4.05
C GLY A 29 -45.74 -11.73 4.54
N THR A 30 -46.91 -11.09 4.40
CA THR A 30 -47.12 -9.65 4.68
C THR A 30 -47.26 -9.38 6.18
N SER A 31 -46.19 -9.53 6.95
CA SER A 31 -46.22 -9.45 8.42
C SER A 31 -45.21 -8.47 9.03
N CYS A 32 -44.46 -7.74 8.18
CA CYS A 32 -43.52 -6.71 8.59
C CYS A 32 -44.15 -5.32 8.41
N ILE A 33 -44.42 -4.64 9.52
CA ILE A 33 -44.92 -3.28 9.56
C ILE A 33 -43.76 -2.30 9.70
N THR A 34 -43.73 -1.34 8.78
CA THR A 34 -42.88 -0.15 8.86
C THR A 34 -43.78 1.06 9.08
N LEU A 35 -43.57 1.79 10.17
CA LEU A 35 -44.27 3.03 10.49
C LEU A 35 -43.26 4.16 10.73
N ILE A 36 -43.33 5.22 9.95
CA ILE A 36 -42.51 6.44 10.08
C ILE A 36 -43.45 7.63 10.30
N LEU A 37 -43.20 8.36 11.38
CA LEU A 37 -43.94 9.54 11.78
C LEU A 37 -43.02 10.78 11.73
N PRO A 38 -43.36 11.82 10.96
CA PRO A 38 -42.59 13.05 10.90
C PRO A 38 -42.69 13.83 12.23
N PRO A 39 -41.75 14.72 12.53
CA PRO A 39 -41.80 15.52 13.75
C PRO A 39 -43.07 16.37 13.77
N ARG A 40 -43.58 16.63 14.99
CA ARG A 40 -44.86 17.33 15.25
C ARG A 40 -46.14 16.60 14.83
N SER A 41 -46.05 15.38 14.31
CA SER A 41 -47.24 14.55 14.10
C SER A 41 -47.85 14.06 15.43
N GLN A 42 -49.14 13.74 15.41
CA GLN A 42 -49.87 13.29 16.60
C GLN A 42 -49.92 11.77 16.66
N ILE A 43 -49.47 11.17 17.77
CA ILE A 43 -49.50 9.71 18.00
C ILE A 43 -50.95 9.17 17.96
N SER A 44 -51.92 9.96 18.41
CA SER A 44 -53.35 9.60 18.37
C SER A 44 -53.84 9.29 16.95
N GLN A 45 -53.40 10.05 15.96
CA GLN A 45 -53.77 9.85 14.56
C GLN A 45 -53.20 8.53 14.02
N ALA A 46 -51.93 8.23 14.32
CA ALA A 46 -51.31 6.96 13.96
C ALA A 46 -52.00 5.77 14.63
N ASN A 47 -52.40 5.89 15.90
CA ASN A 47 -53.08 4.83 16.62
C ASN A 47 -54.50 4.56 16.08
N ASN A 48 -55.21 5.62 15.67
CA ASN A 48 -56.53 5.50 15.01
C ASN A 48 -56.40 4.80 13.65
N MET A 49 -55.40 5.16 12.85
CA MET A 49 -55.09 4.48 11.59
C MET A 49 -54.81 2.99 11.81
N LEU A 50 -53.95 2.64 12.78
CA LEU A 50 -53.65 1.23 13.10
C LEU A 50 -54.91 0.46 13.57
N THR A 51 -55.83 1.12 14.25
CA THR A 51 -57.11 0.51 14.67
C THR A 51 -58.02 0.21 13.47
N ALA A 52 -58.06 1.12 12.49
CA ALA A 52 -58.79 0.88 11.23
C ALA A 52 -58.16 -0.27 10.43
N GLU A 53 -56.83 -0.30 10.33
CA GLU A 53 -56.08 -1.38 9.67
C GLU A 53 -56.29 -2.74 10.37
N TYR A 54 -56.37 -2.77 11.70
CA TYR A 54 -56.72 -3.97 12.45
C TYR A 54 -58.10 -4.51 12.06
N GLY A 55 -59.09 -3.61 11.91
CA GLY A 55 -60.42 -3.95 11.44
C GLY A 55 -60.41 -4.55 10.03
N THR A 56 -59.68 -3.94 9.10
CA THR A 56 -59.54 -4.45 7.73
C THR A 56 -58.82 -5.80 7.67
N ALA A 57 -57.73 -5.96 8.42
CA ALA A 57 -56.94 -7.18 8.49
C ALA A 57 -57.73 -8.37 9.06
N SER A 58 -58.76 -8.13 9.89
CA SER A 58 -59.64 -9.18 10.41
C SER A 58 -60.40 -9.93 9.30
N ASN A 59 -60.59 -9.31 8.13
CA ASN A 59 -61.28 -9.90 6.98
C ASN A 59 -60.38 -10.78 6.10
N ILE A 60 -59.07 -10.91 6.41
CA ILE A 60 -58.15 -11.77 5.67
C ILE A 60 -58.59 -13.24 5.76
N LYS A 61 -58.72 -13.91 4.61
CA LYS A 61 -59.21 -15.30 4.53
C LYS A 61 -58.19 -16.34 5.04
N SER A 62 -56.90 -16.11 4.80
CA SER A 62 -55.83 -17.01 5.28
C SER A 62 -55.67 -16.88 6.79
N ARG A 63 -55.92 -17.97 7.54
CA ARG A 63 -55.84 -17.99 9.01
C ARG A 63 -54.45 -17.59 9.51
N VAL A 64 -53.41 -18.14 8.88
CA VAL A 64 -52.01 -17.90 9.28
C VAL A 64 -51.63 -16.44 9.02
N ASN A 65 -51.86 -15.93 7.81
CA ASN A 65 -51.52 -14.55 7.46
C ASN A 65 -52.31 -13.53 8.30
N ARG A 66 -53.60 -13.80 8.54
CA ARG A 66 -54.45 -12.95 9.39
C ARG A 66 -53.89 -12.83 10.81
N LEU A 67 -53.52 -13.95 11.44
CA LEU A 67 -52.98 -13.93 12.80
C LEU A 67 -51.65 -13.18 12.87
N SER A 68 -50.78 -13.35 11.87
CA SER A 68 -49.49 -12.63 11.80
C SER A 68 -49.69 -11.11 11.68
N VAL A 69 -50.58 -10.66 10.78
CA VAL A 69 -50.87 -9.23 10.58
C VAL A 69 -51.48 -8.60 11.83
N LEU A 70 -52.49 -9.25 12.43
CA LEU A 70 -53.14 -8.74 13.65
C LEU A 70 -52.15 -8.66 14.83
N SER A 71 -51.26 -9.66 14.96
CA SER A 71 -50.21 -9.64 15.98
C SER A 71 -49.20 -8.50 15.76
N ALA A 72 -48.82 -8.24 14.51
CA ALA A 72 -47.91 -7.16 14.16
C ALA A 72 -48.52 -5.79 14.50
N ILE A 73 -49.77 -5.54 14.08
CA ILE A 73 -50.49 -4.29 14.37
C ILE A 73 -50.61 -4.06 15.88
N THR A 74 -50.99 -5.10 16.63
CA THR A 74 -51.12 -5.03 18.10
C THR A 74 -49.79 -4.66 18.76
N SER A 75 -48.69 -5.27 18.30
CA SER A 75 -47.35 -4.99 18.81
C SER A 75 -46.88 -3.56 18.47
N THR A 76 -47.17 -3.06 17.26
CA THR A 76 -46.93 -1.66 16.89
C THR A 76 -47.70 -0.69 17.78
N GLN A 77 -48.98 -0.96 18.05
CA GLN A 77 -49.79 -0.14 18.96
C GLN A 77 -49.23 -0.15 20.39
N GLN A 78 -48.79 -1.31 20.89
CA GLN A 78 -48.14 -1.40 22.20
C GLN A 78 -46.85 -0.59 22.27
N LYS A 79 -46.05 -0.59 21.20
CA LYS A 79 -44.80 0.18 21.14
C LYS A 79 -45.06 1.69 21.08
N LEU A 80 -46.06 2.13 20.32
CA LEU A 80 -46.45 3.55 20.27
C LEU A 80 -46.90 4.09 21.62
N LYS A 81 -47.52 3.27 22.48
CA LYS A 81 -47.91 3.67 23.85
C LYS A 81 -46.74 4.04 24.75
N LEU A 82 -45.51 3.62 24.42
CA LEU A 82 -44.32 4.01 25.16
C LEU A 82 -43.93 5.49 24.95
N PHE A 83 -44.48 6.13 23.90
CA PHE A 83 -44.18 7.51 23.55
C PHE A 83 -45.39 8.41 23.85
N ASN A 84 -45.17 9.46 24.65
CA ASN A 84 -46.21 10.45 24.94
C ASN A 84 -46.43 11.43 23.78
N ARG A 85 -45.36 11.76 23.05
CA ARG A 85 -45.35 12.65 21.87
C ARG A 85 -44.30 12.16 20.89
N VAL A 86 -44.46 12.50 19.61
CA VAL A 86 -43.42 12.22 18.60
C VAL A 86 -42.19 13.08 18.93
N PRO A 87 -40.99 12.48 19.01
CA PRO A 87 -39.73 13.22 19.25
C PRO A 87 -39.45 14.29 18.18
N ASP A 88 -38.54 15.21 18.49
CA ASP A 88 -38.27 16.41 17.67
C ASP A 88 -37.73 16.09 16.25
N ASN A 89 -37.14 14.91 16.06
CA ASN A 89 -36.64 14.44 14.77
C ASN A 89 -37.57 13.42 14.08
N GLY A 90 -38.72 13.09 14.68
CA GLY A 90 -39.64 12.06 14.20
C GLY A 90 -39.55 10.74 14.99
N LEU A 91 -40.36 9.75 14.60
CA LEU A 91 -40.41 8.42 15.22
C LEU A 91 -40.54 7.34 14.15
N CYS A 92 -39.68 6.33 14.21
CA CYS A 92 -39.74 5.16 13.33
C CYS A 92 -39.97 3.89 14.16
N VAL A 93 -40.93 3.07 13.73
CA VAL A 93 -41.33 1.83 14.41
C VAL A 93 -41.32 0.68 13.39
N PHE A 94 -40.55 -0.36 13.70
CA PHE A 94 -40.40 -1.56 12.90
C PHE A 94 -40.86 -2.78 13.70
N VAL A 95 -41.91 -3.45 13.25
CA VAL A 95 -42.51 -4.58 13.96
C VAL A 95 -42.88 -5.69 12.99
N GLY A 96 -42.46 -6.92 13.27
CA GLY A 96 -42.84 -8.07 12.46
C GLY A 96 -42.28 -9.38 12.97
N THR A 97 -42.71 -10.47 12.33
CA THR A 97 -42.16 -11.82 12.59
C THR A 97 -41.29 -12.23 11.42
N VAL A 98 -40.01 -12.49 11.67
CA VAL A 98 -39.00 -12.83 10.66
C VAL A 98 -38.48 -14.24 10.92
N LEU A 99 -37.96 -14.88 9.88
CA LEU A 99 -37.36 -16.21 9.99
C LEU A 99 -35.85 -16.07 10.24
N ASN A 100 -35.32 -16.73 11.27
CA ASN A 100 -33.87 -16.87 11.48
C ASN A 100 -33.28 -17.93 10.53
N GLU A 101 -31.95 -17.99 10.44
CA GLU A 101 -31.20 -18.96 9.60
C GLU A 101 -31.53 -20.44 9.94
N GLU A 102 -31.91 -20.73 11.19
CA GLU A 102 -32.39 -22.06 11.61
C GLU A 102 -33.86 -22.36 11.25
N GLY A 103 -34.53 -21.44 10.55
CA GLY A 103 -35.96 -21.56 10.18
C GLY A 103 -36.95 -21.32 11.33
N LYS A 104 -36.48 -20.85 12.49
CA LYS A 104 -37.34 -20.46 13.63
C LYS A 104 -37.89 -19.04 13.47
N GLU A 105 -39.13 -18.82 13.89
CA GLU A 105 -39.75 -17.49 13.91
C GLU A 105 -39.20 -16.62 15.04
N LYS A 106 -38.64 -15.45 14.71
CA LYS A 106 -38.17 -14.41 15.64
C LYS A 106 -39.05 -13.18 15.50
N LYS A 107 -39.58 -12.66 16.62
CA LYS A 107 -40.33 -11.40 16.63
C LYS A 107 -39.36 -10.22 16.75
N ILE A 108 -39.43 -9.29 15.82
CA ILE A 108 -38.69 -8.03 15.81
C ILE A 108 -39.62 -6.89 16.23
N SER A 109 -39.18 -6.04 17.15
CA SER A 109 -39.93 -4.86 17.63
C SER A 109 -38.99 -3.73 18.05
N PHE A 110 -38.64 -2.87 17.09
CA PHE A 110 -37.77 -1.70 17.30
C PHE A 110 -38.56 -0.40 17.19
N ALA A 111 -38.24 0.56 18.06
CA ALA A 111 -38.66 1.94 17.92
C ALA A 111 -37.43 2.83 18.09
N LEU A 112 -37.21 3.72 17.13
CA LEU A 112 -36.03 4.58 17.08
C LEU A 112 -36.42 6.01 16.74
N THR A 113 -35.60 6.95 17.19
CA THR A 113 -35.67 8.37 16.81
C THR A 113 -34.57 8.65 15.80
N PRO A 114 -34.88 9.17 14.59
CA PRO A 114 -33.86 9.55 13.62
C PRO A 114 -32.91 10.63 14.15
N PHE A 115 -31.66 10.64 13.69
CA PHE A 115 -30.68 11.68 14.07
C PHE A 115 -30.89 13.01 13.32
N LYS A 116 -31.57 12.98 12.18
CA LYS A 116 -32.02 14.16 11.42
C LYS A 116 -33.56 14.16 11.33
N PRO A 117 -34.23 15.33 11.32
CA PRO A 117 -35.67 15.40 11.15
C PRO A 117 -36.14 14.76 9.84
N ILE A 118 -36.99 13.75 9.93
CA ILE A 118 -37.60 13.10 8.75
C ILE A 118 -38.91 13.81 8.36
N ASN A 119 -39.05 14.21 7.10
CA ASN A 119 -40.29 14.84 6.62
C ASN A 119 -41.30 13.83 6.03
N THR A 120 -40.89 12.57 5.86
CA THR A 120 -41.69 11.52 5.24
C THR A 120 -42.58 10.84 6.28
N SER A 121 -43.86 10.68 5.96
CA SER A 121 -44.79 9.83 6.71
C SER A 121 -45.03 8.55 5.93
N LEU A 122 -44.80 7.38 6.54
CA LEU A 122 -44.92 6.09 5.87
C LEU A 122 -45.63 5.07 6.78
N TYR A 123 -46.60 4.35 6.24
CA TYR A 123 -47.13 3.13 6.83
C TYR A 123 -47.20 2.06 5.73
N MET A 124 -46.47 0.96 5.93
CA MET A 124 -46.46 -0.18 5.01
C MET A 124 -46.47 -1.49 5.78
N CYS A 125 -47.20 -2.47 5.25
CA CYS A 125 -47.23 -3.84 5.76
C CYS A 125 -46.86 -4.80 4.61
N ASP A 126 -45.63 -5.30 4.61
CA ASP A 126 -45.07 -6.15 3.54
C ASP A 126 -44.28 -7.33 4.14
N SER A 127 -43.62 -8.11 3.28
CA SER A 127 -42.70 -9.20 3.61
C SER A 127 -41.29 -8.76 4.01
N ARG A 128 -40.98 -7.46 3.86
CA ARG A 128 -39.72 -6.84 4.24
C ARG A 128 -39.96 -5.52 4.99
N PHE A 129 -38.97 -5.05 5.72
CA PHE A 129 -38.99 -3.69 6.28
C PHE A 129 -38.55 -2.66 5.23
N HIS A 130 -39.21 -1.51 5.23
CA HIS A 130 -38.90 -0.39 4.35
C HIS A 130 -37.98 0.59 5.08
N VAL A 131 -36.71 0.64 4.69
CA VAL A 131 -35.68 1.48 5.32
C VAL A 131 -35.24 2.63 4.43
N GLU A 132 -35.79 2.76 3.22
CA GLU A 132 -35.31 3.67 2.17
C GLU A 132 -35.30 5.13 2.63
N ALA A 133 -36.35 5.56 3.35
CA ALA A 133 -36.45 6.92 3.88
C ALA A 133 -35.45 7.22 5.00
N LEU A 134 -34.90 6.18 5.65
CA LEU A 134 -33.86 6.32 6.68
C LEU A 134 -32.45 6.21 6.10
N GLU A 135 -32.27 5.43 5.03
CA GLU A 135 -31.04 5.36 4.26
C GLU A 135 -30.71 6.72 3.61
N GLU A 136 -31.71 7.43 3.12
CA GLU A 136 -31.55 8.80 2.58
C GLU A 136 -30.99 9.77 3.65
N LEU A 137 -31.37 9.62 4.92
CA LEU A 137 -30.84 10.48 5.99
C LEU A 137 -29.36 10.20 6.29
N LEU A 138 -28.91 8.96 6.08
CA LEU A 138 -27.54 8.48 6.27
C LEU A 138 -26.58 8.85 5.13
N GLU A 139 -27.10 9.37 4.03
CA GLU A 139 -26.27 10.06 3.05
C GLU A 139 -25.64 11.27 3.74
N ASN A 140 -24.31 11.25 3.78
CA ASN A 140 -23.53 12.21 4.54
C ASN A 140 -23.54 13.55 3.82
N ASP A 141 -24.43 14.43 4.24
CA ASP A 141 -24.38 15.82 3.82
C ASP A 141 -23.34 16.58 4.66
N SER A 142 -22.07 16.23 4.49
CA SER A 142 -20.96 17.08 4.90
C SER A 142 -21.18 18.48 4.32
N LYS A 143 -21.28 19.50 5.18
CA LYS A 143 -21.50 20.89 4.74
C LYS A 143 -20.18 21.49 4.26
N TRP A 144 -20.10 21.80 2.97
CA TRP A 144 -18.98 22.44 2.30
C TRP A 144 -19.26 23.92 2.08
N GLY A 145 -18.28 24.77 2.29
CA GLY A 145 -18.37 26.20 1.97
C GLY A 145 -17.75 26.50 0.60
N PHE A 146 -18.35 27.42 -0.13
CA PHE A 146 -17.85 27.92 -1.41
C PHE A 146 -17.73 29.44 -1.36
N ILE A 147 -16.60 29.94 -1.83
CA ILE A 147 -16.38 31.38 -2.08
C ILE A 147 -16.11 31.55 -3.56
N ILE A 148 -17.06 32.16 -4.27
CA ILE A 148 -16.91 32.52 -5.68
C ILE A 148 -16.50 33.99 -5.73
N ILE A 149 -15.26 34.28 -6.11
CA ILE A 149 -14.73 35.64 -6.24
C ILE A 149 -14.56 35.99 -7.73
N ASP A 150 -15.18 37.07 -8.16
CA ASP A 150 -15.03 37.61 -9.51
C ASP A 150 -14.78 39.13 -9.47
N GLY A 151 -14.37 39.71 -10.59
CA GLY A 151 -14.12 41.15 -10.72
C GLY A 151 -15.38 42.02 -10.56
N ASN A 152 -16.58 41.43 -10.70
CA ASN A 152 -17.87 42.12 -10.57
C ASN A 152 -18.58 41.87 -9.22
N GLY A 153 -18.05 41.00 -8.37
CA GLY A 153 -18.70 40.63 -7.11
C GLY A 153 -18.28 39.27 -6.57
N ALA A 154 -18.72 38.98 -5.34
CA ALA A 154 -18.44 37.73 -4.64
C ALA A 154 -19.73 37.07 -4.15
N LEU A 155 -19.72 35.73 -4.11
CA LEU A 155 -20.79 34.88 -3.62
C LEU A 155 -20.25 33.88 -2.60
N PHE A 156 -20.95 33.75 -1.48
CA PHE A 156 -20.71 32.76 -0.44
C PHE A 156 -21.88 31.77 -0.45
N GLY A 157 -21.56 30.50 -0.64
CA GLY A 157 -22.54 29.43 -0.71
C GLY A 157 -22.13 28.26 0.16
N THR A 158 -23.09 27.40 0.48
CA THR A 158 -22.83 26.11 1.11
C THR A 158 -23.47 24.99 0.30
N LEU A 159 -22.81 23.85 0.27
CA LEU A 159 -23.29 22.61 -0.34
C LEU A 159 -23.36 21.54 0.74
N SER A 160 -24.51 20.92 0.92
CA SER A 160 -24.73 19.80 1.84
C SER A 160 -25.40 18.69 1.03
N GLY A 161 -24.64 17.65 0.67
CA GLY A 161 -25.10 16.64 -0.27
C GLY A 161 -25.52 17.25 -1.60
N ASN A 162 -26.80 17.06 -1.96
CA ASN A 162 -27.40 17.66 -3.16
C ASN A 162 -28.06 19.02 -2.92
N THR A 163 -28.12 19.50 -1.67
CA THR A 163 -28.72 20.80 -1.34
C THR A 163 -27.69 21.92 -1.41
N ARG A 164 -27.93 22.88 -2.31
CA ARG A 164 -27.15 24.12 -2.41
C ARG A 164 -27.89 25.28 -1.76
N GLU A 165 -27.16 26.08 -1.00
CA GLU A 165 -27.69 27.28 -0.36
C GLU A 165 -26.76 28.46 -0.63
N VAL A 166 -27.30 29.59 -1.09
CA VAL A 166 -26.53 30.83 -1.25
C VAL A 166 -26.70 31.63 0.04
N VAL A 167 -25.64 31.70 0.84
CA VAL A 167 -25.64 32.35 2.16
C VAL A 167 -25.60 33.87 2.01
N HIS A 168 -24.70 34.37 1.16
CA HIS A 168 -24.56 35.80 0.93
C HIS A 168 -23.98 36.08 -0.46
N LYS A 169 -24.37 37.21 -1.07
CA LYS A 169 -23.76 37.70 -2.31
C LYS A 169 -23.74 39.22 -2.33
N PHE A 170 -22.68 39.79 -2.90
CA PHE A 170 -22.57 41.22 -3.12
C PHE A 170 -21.81 41.54 -4.41
N THR A 171 -22.09 42.69 -5.00
CA THR A 171 -21.45 43.17 -6.23
C THR A 171 -20.43 44.27 -5.92
N VAL A 172 -19.43 44.40 -6.77
CA VAL A 172 -18.39 45.43 -6.69
C VAL A 172 -18.07 45.93 -8.09
N ASP A 173 -17.84 47.24 -8.22
CA ASP A 173 -17.33 47.84 -9.46
C ASP A 173 -15.86 48.21 -9.28
N LEU A 174 -14.96 47.40 -9.83
CA LEU A 174 -13.52 47.62 -9.73
C LEU A 174 -13.00 48.47 -10.90
N PRO A 175 -12.08 49.42 -10.66
CA PRO A 175 -11.49 50.23 -11.73
C PRO A 175 -10.84 49.38 -12.83
N LYS A 176 -11.33 49.48 -14.06
CA LYS A 176 -10.85 48.67 -15.20
C LYS A 176 -9.40 48.99 -15.59
N LYS A 177 -8.73 48.03 -16.23
CA LYS A 177 -7.41 48.23 -16.84
C LYS A 177 -7.51 49.13 -18.06
N HIS A 178 -6.87 50.29 -18.02
CA HIS A 178 -6.76 51.21 -19.15
C HIS A 178 -5.33 51.69 -19.35
N GLY A 179 -4.90 51.83 -20.60
CA GLY A 179 -3.60 52.41 -20.98
C GLY A 179 -3.61 53.94 -21.10
N ARG A 180 -4.75 54.58 -20.84
CA ARG A 180 -4.90 56.05 -20.88
C ARG A 180 -4.44 56.66 -19.55
N GLY A 181 -3.75 57.80 -19.59
CA GLY A 181 -3.39 58.52 -18.35
C GLY A 181 -2.08 59.31 -18.37
N GLY A 182 -1.20 59.12 -19.36
CA GLY A 182 0.09 59.85 -19.43
C GLY A 182 0.86 59.77 -18.10
N GLN A 183 1.23 60.94 -17.55
CA GLN A 183 1.91 61.06 -16.25
C GLN A 183 1.08 60.54 -15.05
N SER A 184 -0.24 60.45 -15.18
CA SER A 184 -1.16 59.92 -14.15
C SER A 184 -1.37 58.41 -14.24
N ALA A 185 -0.79 57.71 -15.22
CA ALA A 185 -0.98 56.27 -15.40
C ALA A 185 -0.60 55.45 -14.14
N LEU A 186 0.51 55.83 -13.47
CA LEU A 186 0.94 55.18 -12.24
C LEU A 186 -0.07 55.35 -11.09
N ARG A 187 -0.68 56.54 -10.98
CA ARG A 187 -1.73 56.83 -9.98
C ARG A 187 -2.96 55.96 -10.22
N PHE A 188 -3.41 55.80 -11.46
CA PHE A 188 -4.54 54.93 -11.79
C PHE A 188 -4.24 53.45 -11.54
N SER A 189 -2.99 53.01 -11.73
CA SER A 189 -2.58 51.65 -11.34
C SER A 189 -2.68 51.44 -9.83
N ARG A 190 -2.15 52.38 -9.04
CA ARG A 190 -2.22 52.32 -7.56
C ARG A 190 -3.65 52.30 -7.04
N LEU A 191 -4.52 53.18 -7.56
CA LEU A 191 -5.93 53.21 -7.16
C LEU A 191 -6.67 51.89 -7.49
N ARG A 192 -6.29 51.23 -8.58
CA ARG A 192 -6.84 49.91 -8.93
C ARG A 192 -6.38 48.83 -7.96
N GLU A 193 -5.09 48.78 -7.66
CA GLU A 193 -4.53 47.82 -6.70
C GLU A 193 -5.10 48.02 -5.30
N GLU A 194 -5.27 49.28 -4.87
CA GLU A 194 -5.90 49.63 -3.61
C GLU A 194 -7.36 49.16 -3.56
N ALA A 195 -8.14 49.41 -4.62
CA ALA A 195 -9.52 48.94 -4.73
C ALA A 195 -9.61 47.41 -4.71
N ARG A 196 -8.70 46.70 -5.39
CA ARG A 196 -8.61 45.23 -5.35
C ARG A 196 -8.27 44.72 -3.95
N ARG A 197 -7.31 45.33 -3.26
CA ARG A 197 -6.93 44.94 -1.89
C ARG A 197 -8.08 45.15 -0.90
N ASN A 198 -8.82 46.26 -1.02
CA ASN A 198 -10.01 46.51 -0.20
C ASN A 198 -11.12 45.51 -0.49
N TYR A 199 -11.26 45.09 -1.75
CA TYR A 199 -12.20 44.05 -2.12
C TYR A 199 -11.83 42.68 -1.51
N VAL A 200 -10.57 42.26 -1.63
CA VAL A 200 -10.07 41.01 -1.00
C VAL A 200 -10.27 41.04 0.52
N ARG A 201 -9.98 42.17 1.18
CA ARG A 201 -10.26 42.36 2.61
C ARG A 201 -11.73 42.12 2.94
N LYS A 202 -12.64 42.77 2.20
CA LYS A 202 -14.09 42.65 2.42
C LYS A 202 -14.56 41.21 2.25
N VAL A 203 -14.03 40.49 1.24
CA VAL A 203 -14.35 39.06 1.04
C VAL A 203 -13.86 38.22 2.20
N ALA A 204 -12.64 38.45 2.69
CA ALA A 204 -12.07 37.73 3.83
C ALA A 204 -12.86 37.96 5.13
N GLU A 205 -13.25 39.20 5.42
CA GLU A 205 -14.06 39.55 6.60
C GLU A 205 -15.44 38.88 6.56
N LEU A 206 -16.10 38.89 5.41
CA LEU A 206 -17.41 38.23 5.24
C LEU A 206 -17.30 36.71 5.31
N ALA A 207 -16.19 36.12 4.85
CA ALA A 207 -15.94 34.69 5.01
C ALA A 207 -15.89 34.29 6.49
N VAL A 208 -15.25 35.09 7.34
CA VAL A 208 -15.22 34.87 8.80
C VAL A 208 -16.62 34.97 9.40
N GLN A 209 -17.40 35.99 9.04
CA GLN A 209 -18.75 36.18 9.57
C GLN A 209 -19.71 35.02 9.25
N HIS A 210 -19.54 34.38 8.08
CA HIS A 210 -20.47 33.35 7.61
C HIS A 210 -19.97 31.91 7.86
N PHE A 211 -18.67 31.66 7.78
CA PHE A 211 -18.10 30.32 7.92
C PHE A 211 -17.49 30.03 9.30
N ILE A 212 -17.45 31.01 10.21
CA ILE A 212 -17.05 30.81 11.60
C ILE A 212 -18.24 31.12 12.51
N THR A 213 -18.55 30.20 13.42
CA THR A 213 -19.60 30.35 14.43
C THR A 213 -19.06 29.82 15.76
N ALA A 214 -19.16 30.62 16.84
CA ALA A 214 -18.62 30.27 18.16
C ALA A 214 -17.13 29.82 18.11
N ASP A 215 -16.29 30.62 17.43
CA ASP A 215 -14.85 30.40 17.23
C ASP A 215 -14.43 29.11 16.50
N LYS A 216 -15.39 28.33 16.00
CA LYS A 216 -15.16 27.14 15.18
C LYS A 216 -15.68 27.34 13.76
N VAL A 217 -14.99 26.73 12.80
CA VAL A 217 -15.43 26.71 11.40
C VAL A 217 -16.65 25.81 11.29
N ASN A 218 -17.74 26.32 10.72
CA ASN A 218 -19.03 25.61 10.63
C ASN A 218 -19.19 24.74 9.37
N VAL A 219 -18.15 24.68 8.53
CA VAL A 219 -18.05 23.85 7.32
C VAL A 219 -16.87 22.89 7.42
N GLN A 220 -17.01 21.70 6.83
CA GLN A 220 -15.96 20.67 6.86
C GLN A 220 -14.73 21.08 6.03
N GLY A 221 -14.96 21.80 4.94
CA GLY A 221 -13.93 22.41 4.13
C GLY A 221 -14.49 23.49 3.20
N LEU A 222 -13.57 24.20 2.56
CA LEU A 222 -13.84 25.40 1.79
C LEU A 222 -13.25 25.28 0.37
N VAL A 223 -14.04 25.64 -0.63
CA VAL A 223 -13.59 25.74 -2.02
C VAL A 223 -13.54 27.22 -2.41
N LEU A 224 -12.38 27.66 -2.88
CA LEU A 224 -12.20 29.00 -3.44
C LEU A 224 -12.31 28.89 -4.96
N ALA A 225 -13.23 29.61 -5.58
CA ALA A 225 -13.39 29.60 -7.02
C ALA A 225 -13.47 31.02 -7.58
N GLY A 226 -12.98 31.22 -8.79
CA GLY A 226 -13.03 32.53 -9.42
C GLY A 226 -12.36 32.58 -10.78
N SER A 227 -12.58 33.69 -11.48
CA SER A 227 -11.86 34.00 -12.71
C SER A 227 -10.56 34.77 -12.38
N ALA A 228 -9.47 34.50 -13.11
CA ALA A 228 -8.17 35.15 -12.94
C ALA A 228 -7.55 35.01 -11.51
N GLU A 229 -6.51 35.79 -11.21
CA GLU A 229 -5.63 35.60 -10.03
C GLU A 229 -6.25 35.98 -8.66
N LEU A 230 -7.46 36.57 -8.61
CA LEU A 230 -8.05 37.12 -7.38
C LEU A 230 -8.27 36.07 -6.26
N LYS A 231 -8.56 34.83 -6.62
CA LYS A 231 -8.70 33.70 -5.69
C LYS A 231 -7.37 33.28 -5.06
N THR A 232 -6.30 33.38 -5.84
CA THR A 232 -4.93 33.12 -5.38
C THR A 232 -4.48 34.25 -4.45
N ASP A 233 -4.82 35.49 -4.79
CA ASP A 233 -4.57 36.66 -3.92
C ASP A 233 -5.29 36.52 -2.58
N LEU A 234 -6.54 36.04 -2.57
CA LEU A 234 -7.28 35.79 -1.33
C LEU A 234 -6.59 34.71 -0.47
N SER A 235 -6.27 33.56 -1.07
CA SER A 235 -5.63 32.44 -0.36
C SER A 235 -4.21 32.74 0.12
N GLY A 236 -3.45 33.55 -0.62
CA GLY A 236 -2.08 33.93 -0.29
C GLY A 236 -1.98 35.19 0.58
N SER A 237 -3.10 35.83 0.92
CA SER A 237 -3.10 37.05 1.72
C SER A 237 -3.11 36.79 3.22
N ASP A 238 -2.38 37.61 3.97
CA ASP A 238 -2.44 37.66 5.44
C ASP A 238 -3.81 38.13 6.00
N LEU A 239 -4.71 38.57 5.11
CA LEU A 239 -6.03 39.07 5.47
C LEU A 239 -7.05 37.93 5.67
N PHE A 240 -6.78 36.75 5.14
CA PHE A 240 -7.67 35.60 5.24
C PHE A 240 -7.44 34.85 6.56
N ASP A 241 -8.52 34.53 7.29
CA ASP A 241 -8.40 33.92 8.62
C ASP A 241 -7.67 32.56 8.54
N PRO A 242 -6.61 32.34 9.34
CA PRO A 242 -5.82 31.12 9.30
C PRO A 242 -6.63 29.84 9.51
N ARG A 243 -7.73 29.89 10.28
CA ARG A 243 -8.61 28.74 10.52
C ARG A 243 -9.37 28.35 9.27
N LEU A 244 -9.79 29.33 8.46
CA LEU A 244 -10.43 29.08 7.16
C LEU A 244 -9.40 28.63 6.12
N LEU A 245 -8.19 29.21 6.13
CA LEU A 245 -7.11 28.83 5.23
C LEU A 245 -6.73 27.35 5.39
N ALA A 246 -6.62 26.86 6.64
CA ALA A 246 -6.36 25.45 6.93
C ALA A 246 -7.47 24.50 6.44
N LYS A 247 -8.65 25.04 6.12
CA LYS A 247 -9.81 24.31 5.61
C LYS A 247 -10.03 24.46 4.11
N VAL A 248 -9.17 25.19 3.40
CA VAL A 248 -9.24 25.28 1.93
C VAL A 248 -8.85 23.94 1.31
N VAL A 249 -9.79 23.31 0.62
CA VAL A 249 -9.61 21.99 -0.02
C VAL A 249 -9.07 22.13 -1.44
N LYS A 250 -9.64 23.07 -2.22
CA LYS A 250 -9.31 23.26 -3.62
C LYS A 250 -9.53 24.69 -4.04
N ILE A 251 -8.67 25.16 -4.95
CA ILE A 251 -8.84 26.42 -5.68
C ILE A 251 -9.24 26.06 -7.11
N VAL A 252 -10.38 26.58 -7.58
CA VAL A 252 -10.98 26.21 -8.87
C VAL A 252 -11.05 27.43 -9.78
N ASP A 253 -10.59 27.28 -11.02
CA ASP A 253 -10.82 28.25 -12.09
C ASP A 253 -12.22 28.06 -12.68
N VAL A 254 -13.06 29.10 -12.61
CA VAL A 254 -14.40 29.11 -13.21
C VAL A 254 -14.50 30.19 -14.29
N SER A 255 -15.25 29.89 -15.35
CA SER A 255 -15.42 30.78 -16.51
C SER A 255 -16.36 31.95 -16.21
N TYR A 256 -17.25 31.79 -15.25
CA TYR A 256 -18.28 32.76 -14.88
C TYR A 256 -18.25 33.05 -13.38
N GLY A 257 -18.58 34.29 -12.99
CA GLY A 257 -18.81 34.66 -11.59
C GLY A 257 -20.26 34.40 -11.13
N GLY A 258 -20.54 34.65 -9.85
CA GLY A 258 -21.89 34.57 -9.28
C GLY A 258 -22.45 33.14 -9.22
N GLU A 259 -23.77 33.00 -9.42
CA GLU A 259 -24.47 31.71 -9.25
C GLU A 259 -24.13 30.67 -10.33
N ASN A 260 -23.85 31.12 -11.56
CA ASN A 260 -23.41 30.22 -12.63
C ASN A 260 -22.00 29.68 -12.35
N GLY A 261 -21.11 30.54 -11.85
CA GLY A 261 -19.80 30.15 -11.35
C GLY A 261 -19.88 29.19 -10.17
N PHE A 262 -20.87 29.37 -9.29
CA PHE A 262 -21.10 28.47 -8.17
C PHE A 262 -21.44 27.05 -8.62
N ASN A 263 -22.32 26.89 -9.60
CA ASN A 263 -22.63 25.56 -10.16
C ASN A 263 -21.42 24.91 -10.82
N GLN A 264 -20.67 25.68 -11.62
CA GLN A 264 -19.46 25.18 -12.27
C GLN A 264 -18.39 24.78 -11.24
N ALA A 265 -18.25 25.55 -10.16
CA ALA A 265 -17.33 25.24 -9.07
C ALA A 265 -17.71 23.94 -8.35
N ILE A 266 -19.01 23.68 -8.15
CA ILE A 266 -19.50 22.43 -7.56
C ILE A 266 -19.10 21.24 -8.43
N GLU A 267 -19.34 21.32 -9.74
CA GLU A 267 -19.01 20.24 -10.69
C GLU A 267 -17.50 19.95 -10.72
N LEU A 268 -16.67 20.99 -10.81
CA LEU A 268 -15.20 20.85 -10.85
C LEU A 268 -14.57 20.43 -9.51
N ALA A 269 -15.28 20.63 -8.40
CA ALA A 269 -14.82 20.26 -7.07
C ALA A 269 -15.30 18.87 -6.62
N ALA A 270 -16.27 18.26 -7.32
CA ALA A 270 -16.95 17.02 -6.91
C ALA A 270 -15.98 15.91 -6.48
N ASP A 271 -14.98 15.59 -7.32
CA ASP A 271 -13.98 14.55 -7.02
C ASP A 271 -13.19 14.82 -5.74
N SER A 272 -12.88 16.08 -5.48
CA SER A 272 -12.06 16.48 -4.32
C SER A 272 -12.88 16.51 -3.03
N LEU A 273 -14.19 16.79 -3.12
CA LEU A 273 -15.10 16.78 -1.98
C LEU A 273 -15.48 15.36 -1.57
N ALA A 274 -15.64 14.44 -2.52
CA ALA A 274 -15.88 13.02 -2.24
C ALA A 274 -14.73 12.36 -1.47
N ASN A 275 -13.49 12.81 -1.70
CA ASN A 275 -12.28 12.21 -1.14
C ASN A 275 -11.92 12.67 0.28
N VAL A 276 -12.62 13.62 0.90
CA VAL A 276 -12.13 14.20 2.17
C VAL A 276 -12.23 13.24 3.36
N LYS A 277 -13.28 12.41 3.45
CA LYS A 277 -13.36 11.36 4.50
C LYS A 277 -12.20 10.37 4.35
N PHE A 278 -11.92 9.97 3.11
CA PHE A 278 -10.80 9.10 2.77
C PHE A 278 -9.43 9.72 3.10
N VAL A 279 -9.25 11.03 2.90
CA VAL A 279 -8.02 11.74 3.26
C VAL A 279 -7.84 11.84 4.77
N GLN A 280 -8.92 12.02 5.54
CA GLN A 280 -8.86 12.03 7.00
C GLN A 280 -8.50 10.65 7.56
N GLU A 281 -9.15 9.60 7.06
CA GLU A 281 -8.86 8.21 7.39
C GLU A 281 -7.40 7.86 7.06
N LYS A 282 -6.94 8.21 5.86
CA LYS A 282 -5.54 8.03 5.45
C LYS A 282 -4.57 8.74 6.40
N ARG A 283 -4.85 9.98 6.81
CA ARG A 283 -4.01 10.72 7.76
C ARG A 283 -3.97 10.06 9.15
N LEU A 284 -5.09 9.52 9.62
CA LEU A 284 -5.14 8.83 10.91
C LEU A 284 -4.29 7.55 10.88
N ILE A 285 -4.45 6.74 9.83
CA ILE A 285 -3.68 5.49 9.67
C ILE A 285 -2.21 5.79 9.41
N GLN A 286 -1.89 6.85 8.66
CA GLN A 286 -0.52 7.32 8.49
C GLN A 286 0.11 7.70 9.83
N LYS A 287 -0.60 8.43 10.70
CA LYS A 287 -0.12 8.76 12.04
C LYS A 287 0.16 7.49 12.85
N TYR A 288 -0.71 6.48 12.76
CA TYR A 288 -0.48 5.19 13.39
C TYR A 288 0.78 4.48 12.84
N PHE A 289 0.98 4.46 11.52
CA PHE A 289 2.19 3.90 10.91
C PHE A 289 3.45 4.71 11.20
N ASP A 290 3.35 6.03 11.39
CA ASP A 290 4.48 6.86 11.77
C ASP A 290 4.98 6.49 13.17
N GLU A 291 4.10 6.17 14.13
CA GLU A 291 4.50 5.67 15.46
C GLU A 291 5.23 4.33 15.39
N ILE A 292 4.86 3.46 14.42
CA ILE A 292 5.55 2.19 14.14
C ILE A 292 6.90 2.45 13.49
N ALA A 293 6.93 3.28 12.43
CA ALA A 293 8.14 3.54 11.65
C ALA A 293 9.23 4.28 12.45
N LEU A 294 8.83 5.11 13.42
CA LEU A 294 9.73 5.84 14.30
C LEU A 294 10.15 5.06 15.55
N ASP A 295 9.65 3.83 15.74
CA ASP A 295 9.88 2.98 16.91
C ASP A 295 9.67 3.72 18.25
N THR A 296 8.58 4.47 18.34
CA THR A 296 8.26 5.22 19.57
C THR A 296 7.75 4.32 20.68
N GLY A 297 7.33 3.10 20.34
CA GLY A 297 6.64 2.14 21.22
C GLY A 297 5.25 2.60 21.66
N LYS A 298 4.67 3.62 21.01
CA LYS A 298 3.34 4.17 21.33
C LYS A 298 2.24 3.62 20.43
N TYR A 299 2.27 2.33 20.15
CA TYR A 299 1.27 1.66 19.35
C TYR A 299 0.99 0.27 19.93
N CYS A 300 -0.21 -0.25 19.68
CA CYS A 300 -0.56 -1.64 19.92
C CYS A 300 -1.34 -2.17 18.71
N PHE A 301 -1.20 -3.45 18.43
CA PHE A 301 -1.91 -4.13 17.35
C PHE A 301 -2.36 -5.51 17.80
N GLY A 302 -3.36 -6.07 17.14
CA GLY A 302 -3.93 -7.36 17.53
C GLY A 302 -4.87 -7.26 18.73
N ILE A 303 -5.71 -8.27 18.90
CA ILE A 303 -6.84 -8.24 19.85
C ILE A 303 -6.34 -8.24 21.29
N THR A 304 -5.44 -9.17 21.62
CA THR A 304 -4.95 -9.39 22.99
C THR A 304 -4.24 -8.15 23.52
N ASP A 305 -3.29 -7.60 22.76
CA ASP A 305 -2.48 -6.46 23.20
C ASP A 305 -3.30 -5.17 23.23
N THR A 306 -4.21 -5.00 22.27
CA THR A 306 -5.10 -3.83 22.26
C THR A 306 -6.05 -3.85 23.46
N LEU A 307 -6.58 -5.01 23.85
CA LEU A 307 -7.43 -5.12 25.04
C LEU A 307 -6.64 -4.94 26.34
N LYS A 308 -5.46 -5.56 26.46
CA LYS A 308 -4.56 -5.31 27.61
C LYS A 308 -4.22 -3.82 27.74
N ALA A 309 -3.86 -3.16 26.63
CA ALA A 309 -3.57 -1.73 26.61
C ALA A 309 -4.80 -0.87 26.96
N LEU A 310 -5.99 -1.32 26.56
CA LEU A 310 -7.25 -0.65 26.86
C LEU A 310 -7.60 -0.78 28.35
N ASP A 311 -7.45 -1.97 28.94
CA ASP A 311 -7.65 -2.22 30.37
C ASP A 311 -6.65 -1.45 31.24
N MET A 312 -5.42 -1.26 30.76
CA MET A 312 -4.41 -0.41 31.39
C MET A 312 -4.69 1.10 31.23
N GLY A 313 -5.68 1.49 30.42
CA GLY A 313 -5.98 2.90 30.11
C GLY A 313 -4.86 3.60 29.32
N ALA A 314 -4.03 2.84 28.62
CA ALA A 314 -2.87 3.37 27.88
C ALA A 314 -3.26 3.93 26.50
N VAL A 315 -4.40 3.51 25.94
CA VAL A 315 -4.84 3.88 24.58
C VAL A 315 -5.37 5.32 24.53
N GLU A 316 -4.84 6.12 23.60
CA GLU A 316 -5.37 7.45 23.25
C GLU A 316 -6.47 7.31 22.19
N THR A 317 -6.14 6.66 21.07
CA THR A 317 -7.03 6.46 19.93
C THR A 317 -7.05 4.98 19.55
N LEU A 318 -8.20 4.36 19.73
CA LEU A 318 -8.52 3.00 19.33
C LEU A 318 -9.02 3.04 17.88
N ILE A 319 -8.31 2.35 16.99
CA ILE A 319 -8.59 2.29 15.56
C ILE A 319 -9.13 0.90 15.25
N VAL A 320 -10.36 0.83 14.73
CA VAL A 320 -11.02 -0.46 14.46
C VAL A 320 -11.62 -0.46 13.06
N TRP A 321 -11.45 -1.56 12.34
CA TRP A 321 -12.06 -1.74 11.03
C TRP A 321 -13.57 -1.95 11.13
N GLU A 322 -14.35 -1.25 10.31
CA GLU A 322 -15.82 -1.26 10.39
C GLU A 322 -16.48 -2.64 10.14
N ASN A 323 -15.78 -3.54 9.45
CA ASN A 323 -16.25 -4.90 9.12
C ASN A 323 -15.45 -5.99 9.86
N LEU A 324 -14.91 -5.67 11.05
CA LEU A 324 -14.23 -6.64 11.89
C LEU A 324 -15.18 -7.79 12.29
N ASP A 325 -14.86 -8.99 11.82
CA ASP A 325 -15.71 -10.18 11.97
C ASP A 325 -15.26 -11.03 13.16
N ILE A 326 -15.29 -10.42 14.35
CA ILE A 326 -14.87 -11.04 15.61
C ILE A 326 -16.01 -10.94 16.61
N THR A 327 -16.34 -12.08 17.20
CA THR A 327 -17.36 -12.20 18.26
C THR A 327 -16.68 -12.40 19.61
N ARG A 328 -17.14 -11.65 20.61
CA ARG A 328 -16.74 -11.76 22.01
C ARG A 328 -17.71 -12.70 22.72
N ASN A 329 -17.24 -13.89 23.08
CA ASN A 329 -17.99 -14.87 23.86
C ASN A 329 -17.55 -14.80 25.32
N THR A 330 -18.49 -14.72 26.25
CA THR A 330 -18.20 -14.85 27.68
C THR A 330 -18.64 -16.24 28.10
N LEU A 331 -17.69 -17.09 28.46
CA LEU A 331 -17.89 -18.47 28.85
C LEU A 331 -17.61 -18.63 30.35
N ARG A 332 -18.23 -19.62 31.00
CA ARG A 332 -17.99 -19.96 32.39
C ARG A 332 -17.32 -21.33 32.47
N ASN A 333 -16.17 -21.40 33.12
CA ASN A 333 -15.46 -22.65 33.35
C ASN A 333 -16.16 -23.50 34.44
N ALA A 334 -15.71 -24.75 34.64
CA ALA A 334 -16.28 -25.63 35.66
C ALA A 334 -16.06 -25.13 37.11
N ALA A 335 -15.11 -24.20 37.32
CA ALA A 335 -14.83 -23.55 38.60
C ALA A 335 -15.71 -22.31 38.87
N GLY A 336 -16.50 -21.84 37.89
CA GLY A 336 -17.40 -20.70 38.00
C GLY A 336 -16.80 -19.34 37.61
N GLU A 337 -15.58 -19.31 37.06
CA GLU A 337 -14.92 -18.09 36.57
C GLU A 337 -15.34 -17.77 35.14
N GLU A 338 -15.49 -16.48 34.85
CA GLU A 338 -15.86 -15.97 33.52
C GLU A 338 -14.61 -15.77 32.65
N VAL A 339 -14.52 -16.50 31.56
CA VAL A 339 -13.45 -16.43 30.56
C VAL A 339 -13.98 -15.80 29.29
N VAL A 340 -13.30 -14.77 28.80
CA VAL A 340 -13.66 -14.11 27.53
C VAL A 340 -12.86 -14.73 26.40
N VAL A 341 -13.57 -15.32 25.42
CA VAL A 341 -12.98 -15.95 24.25
C VAL A 341 -13.43 -15.20 22.99
N PHE A 342 -12.47 -14.86 22.14
CA PHE A 342 -12.72 -14.23 20.84
C PHE A 342 -12.74 -15.29 19.74
N SER A 343 -13.78 -15.28 18.91
CA SER A 343 -13.94 -16.23 17.80
C SER A 343 -14.24 -15.51 16.50
N THR A 344 -13.63 -15.95 15.40
CA THR A 344 -14.04 -15.58 14.04
C THR A 344 -15.05 -16.60 13.50
N PRO A 345 -15.92 -16.26 12.53
CA PRO A 345 -16.85 -17.22 11.94
C PRO A 345 -16.17 -18.38 11.17
N ALA A 346 -14.88 -18.26 10.86
CA ALA A 346 -14.07 -19.32 10.25
C ALA A 346 -13.47 -20.30 11.27
N ASP A 347 -13.41 -19.92 12.56
CA ASP A 347 -12.97 -20.81 13.64
C ASP A 347 -14.03 -21.89 13.89
N LYS A 348 -13.80 -23.10 13.37
CA LYS A 348 -14.56 -24.32 13.75
C LYS A 348 -13.89 -25.09 14.90
N ASP A 349 -12.86 -24.52 15.52
CA ASP A 349 -12.08 -25.20 16.56
C ASP A 349 -12.88 -25.30 17.85
N ARG A 350 -13.48 -26.48 18.04
CA ARG A 350 -14.13 -26.90 19.29
C ARG A 350 -13.17 -26.89 20.49
N GLU A 351 -11.86 -26.92 20.26
CA GLU A 351 -10.84 -26.90 21.32
C GLU A 351 -10.82 -25.58 22.11
N LYS A 352 -11.09 -24.44 21.47
CA LYS A 352 -11.13 -23.11 22.15
C LYS A 352 -12.32 -22.94 23.11
N PHE A 353 -13.32 -23.82 23.02
CA PHE A 353 -14.53 -23.82 23.85
C PHE A 353 -14.50 -24.92 24.93
N MET A 354 -13.44 -25.72 24.99
CA MET A 354 -13.26 -26.75 26.01
C MET A 354 -12.38 -26.22 27.15
N ASP A 355 -12.76 -26.56 28.37
CA ASP A 355 -11.97 -26.29 29.56
C ASP A 355 -10.73 -27.22 29.58
N LYS A 356 -9.52 -26.64 29.47
CA LYS A 356 -8.24 -27.38 29.44
C LYS A 356 -8.05 -28.28 30.67
N ALA A 357 -8.68 -27.98 31.80
CA ALA A 357 -8.54 -28.76 33.03
C ALA A 357 -9.50 -29.95 33.15
N THR A 358 -10.68 -29.88 32.51
CA THR A 358 -11.75 -30.88 32.68
C THR A 358 -12.18 -31.58 31.40
N GLY A 359 -11.80 -31.06 30.23
CA GLY A 359 -12.17 -31.59 28.91
C GLY A 359 -13.67 -31.47 28.61
N LEU A 360 -14.41 -30.66 29.37
CA LEU A 360 -15.83 -30.36 29.17
C LEU A 360 -15.99 -29.02 28.43
N GLU A 361 -17.02 -28.91 27.59
CA GLU A 361 -17.37 -27.63 26.94
C GLU A 361 -17.81 -26.61 28.01
N MET A 362 -17.23 -25.41 27.96
CA MET A 362 -17.55 -24.31 28.88
C MET A 362 -18.98 -23.81 28.65
N GLU A 363 -19.68 -23.47 29.74
CA GLU A 363 -21.07 -22.99 29.66
C GLU A 363 -21.10 -21.54 29.17
N GLN A 364 -22.04 -21.20 28.29
CA GLN A 364 -22.17 -19.83 27.79
C GLN A 364 -22.79 -18.91 28.86
N ALA A 365 -21.98 -18.00 29.42
CA ALA A 365 -22.37 -17.12 30.52
C ALA A 365 -23.19 -15.90 30.04
N ALA A 366 -22.90 -15.40 28.85
CA ALA A 366 -23.61 -14.29 28.21
C ALA A 366 -23.82 -14.53 26.71
N GLU A 367 -24.81 -13.85 26.14
CA GLU A 367 -25.05 -13.92 24.69
C GLU A 367 -23.81 -13.42 23.92
N PRO A 368 -23.41 -14.11 22.83
CA PRO A 368 -22.33 -13.67 21.96
C PRO A 368 -22.56 -12.24 21.46
N GLN A 369 -21.62 -11.34 21.74
CA GLN A 369 -21.69 -9.95 21.28
C GLN A 369 -20.59 -9.67 20.25
N PRO A 370 -20.89 -9.04 19.10
CA PRO A 370 -19.87 -8.58 18.16
C PRO A 370 -18.89 -7.61 18.86
N LEU A 371 -17.59 -7.81 18.66
CA LEU A 371 -16.56 -7.02 19.35
C LEU A 371 -16.67 -5.51 19.03
N LEU A 372 -17.08 -5.18 17.80
CA LEU A 372 -17.34 -3.80 17.37
C LEU A 372 -18.43 -3.10 18.20
N GLU A 373 -19.49 -3.81 18.56
CA GLU A 373 -20.59 -3.26 19.37
C GLU A 373 -20.12 -3.01 20.80
N TRP A 374 -19.36 -3.96 21.34
CA TRP A 374 -18.78 -3.82 22.66
C TRP A 374 -17.85 -2.59 22.75
N PHE A 375 -16.97 -2.38 21.76
CA PHE A 375 -16.15 -1.17 21.71
C PHE A 375 -16.99 0.09 21.64
N ALA A 376 -18.02 0.14 20.80
CA ALA A 376 -18.89 1.31 20.69
C ALA A 376 -19.62 1.65 22.01
N GLU A 377 -19.92 0.66 22.85
CA GLU A 377 -20.56 0.85 24.15
C GLU A 377 -19.57 1.24 25.25
N LYS A 378 -18.38 0.63 25.27
CA LYS A 378 -17.47 0.65 26.42
C LYS A 378 -16.25 1.54 26.27
N TYR A 379 -15.91 2.01 25.07
CA TYR A 379 -14.67 2.81 24.86
C TYR A 379 -14.55 4.04 25.77
N LYS A 380 -15.67 4.68 26.15
CA LYS A 380 -15.68 5.83 27.07
C LYS A 380 -15.24 5.47 28.49
N GLU A 381 -15.52 4.25 28.95
CA GLU A 381 -15.13 3.78 30.28
C GLU A 381 -13.59 3.68 30.40
N PHE A 382 -12.90 3.42 29.28
CA PHE A 382 -11.44 3.32 29.20
C PHE A 382 -10.73 4.64 28.90
N GLY A 383 -11.48 5.72 28.65
CA GLY A 383 -10.91 7.02 28.31
C GLY A 383 -10.23 7.09 26.93
N ALA A 384 -10.51 6.14 26.03
CA ALA A 384 -9.99 6.15 24.67
C ALA A 384 -10.93 6.88 23.71
N THR A 385 -10.42 7.28 22.54
CA THR A 385 -11.22 7.75 21.40
C THR A 385 -11.37 6.61 20.39
N LEU A 386 -12.59 6.27 19.96
CA LEU A 386 -12.84 5.17 19.03
C LEU A 386 -13.05 5.69 17.61
N GLU A 387 -12.21 5.27 16.67
CA GLU A 387 -12.29 5.65 15.26
C GLU A 387 -12.50 4.41 14.38
N PHE A 388 -13.57 4.42 13.58
CA PHE A 388 -13.84 3.37 12.60
C PHE A 388 -13.17 3.70 11.26
N VAL A 389 -12.40 2.75 10.75
CA VAL A 389 -11.70 2.85 9.45
C VAL A 389 -12.24 1.83 8.45
N THR A 390 -12.01 2.10 7.17
CA THR A 390 -12.38 1.22 6.05
C THR A 390 -11.13 0.60 5.42
N ASN A 391 -11.32 -0.35 4.51
CA ASN A 391 -10.23 -0.94 3.72
C ASN A 391 -10.14 -0.35 2.31
N LYS A 392 -10.80 0.79 2.05
CA LYS A 392 -10.84 1.40 0.72
C LYS A 392 -9.51 2.08 0.36
N SER A 393 -8.76 2.53 1.36
CA SER A 393 -7.45 3.14 1.18
C SER A 393 -6.35 2.08 1.15
N GLN A 394 -5.21 2.41 0.51
CA GLN A 394 -4.03 1.53 0.52
C GLN A 394 -3.57 1.31 1.97
N GLU A 395 -3.52 2.38 2.75
CA GLU A 395 -3.17 2.36 4.17
C GLU A 395 -4.19 1.57 5.01
N GLY A 396 -5.49 1.74 4.76
CA GLY A 396 -6.56 0.96 5.41
C GLY A 396 -6.51 -0.53 5.06
N SER A 397 -6.20 -0.87 3.82
CA SER A 397 -5.97 -2.25 3.40
C SER A 397 -4.76 -2.87 4.11
N GLN A 398 -3.67 -2.10 4.28
CA GLN A 398 -2.49 -2.52 5.05
C GLN A 398 -2.81 -2.68 6.53
N PHE A 399 -3.59 -1.78 7.12
CA PHE A 399 -4.04 -1.87 8.51
C PHE A 399 -4.87 -3.14 8.76
N VAL A 400 -5.81 -3.45 7.85
CA VAL A 400 -6.65 -4.65 7.97
C VAL A 400 -5.87 -5.93 7.73
N LYS A 401 -5.06 -6.01 6.66
CA LYS A 401 -4.34 -7.24 6.29
C LYS A 401 -3.07 -7.48 7.10
N GLY A 402 -2.36 -6.41 7.47
CA GLY A 402 -1.08 -6.50 8.19
C GLY A 402 -1.24 -6.54 9.71
N PHE A 403 -2.21 -5.80 10.26
CA PHE A 403 -2.37 -5.63 11.71
C PHE A 403 -3.68 -6.21 12.27
N GLY A 404 -4.40 -7.01 11.47
CA GLY A 404 -5.63 -7.69 11.88
C GLY A 404 -6.86 -6.76 12.00
N GLY A 405 -6.78 -5.52 11.50
CA GLY A 405 -7.90 -4.59 11.48
C GLY A 405 -8.29 -4.02 12.85
N ILE A 406 -7.44 -4.21 13.87
CA ILE A 406 -7.60 -3.63 15.21
C ILE A 406 -6.24 -3.17 15.73
N GLY A 407 -6.20 -1.94 16.26
CA GLY A 407 -5.00 -1.39 16.86
C GLY A 407 -5.27 -0.09 17.59
N GLY A 408 -4.25 0.47 18.23
CA GLY A 408 -4.39 1.71 18.98
C GLY A 408 -3.10 2.52 19.02
N ILE A 409 -3.26 3.84 19.05
CA ILE A 409 -2.18 4.78 19.38
C ILE A 409 -2.18 4.95 20.90
N LEU A 410 -1.05 4.68 21.53
CA LEU A 410 -0.89 4.74 22.98
C LEU A 410 -0.41 6.14 23.43
N ARG A 411 -0.81 6.55 24.62
CA ARG A 411 -0.37 7.81 25.26
C ARG A 411 1.10 7.75 25.66
N TYR A 412 1.55 6.57 26.09
CA TYR A 412 2.89 6.29 26.58
C TYR A 412 3.32 4.87 26.16
N LYS A 413 4.63 4.61 26.18
CA LYS A 413 5.20 3.31 25.80
C LYS A 413 4.80 2.25 26.84
N VAL A 414 4.29 1.11 26.36
CA VAL A 414 3.95 -0.07 27.17
C VAL A 414 4.79 -1.24 26.66
N ALA A 415 5.40 -2.00 27.57
CA ALA A 415 6.11 -3.23 27.24
C ALA A 415 5.11 -4.39 27.30
N PHE A 416 4.82 -5.00 26.15
CA PHE A 416 3.89 -6.12 26.07
C PHE A 416 4.57 -7.48 26.37
N GLU A 417 5.90 -7.52 26.30
CA GLU A 417 6.75 -8.71 26.55
C GLU A 417 6.70 -9.19 28.02
N ASP A 418 6.58 -8.28 28.99
CA ASP A 418 6.62 -8.61 30.43
C ASP A 418 5.26 -9.11 31.00
N LEU A 419 4.21 -9.16 30.18
CA LEU A 419 2.83 -9.46 30.59
C LEU A 419 2.32 -10.82 30.09
N GLY A 420 3.23 -11.68 29.60
CA GLY A 420 2.93 -13.02 29.08
C GLY A 420 3.04 -14.17 30.09
N ASP A 421 3.57 -13.91 31.30
CA ASP A 421 4.13 -14.97 32.16
C ASP A 421 3.27 -15.43 33.35
N LEU A 422 1.94 -15.23 33.35
CA LEU A 422 1.15 -15.54 34.54
C LEU A 422 0.03 -16.57 34.45
N ASP A 423 -0.34 -17.14 33.29
CA ASP A 423 -1.29 -18.27 33.29
C ASP A 423 -1.09 -19.25 32.11
N GLY A 424 -0.33 -20.32 32.36
CA GLY A 424 -0.59 -21.70 31.93
C GLY A 424 -0.50 -22.12 30.45
N ASP A 425 0.63 -22.72 30.09
CA ASP A 425 0.88 -23.72 29.03
C ASP A 425 -0.05 -23.72 27.79
N ASP A 426 0.47 -23.16 26.70
CA ASP A 426 0.62 -23.85 25.41
C ASP A 426 1.83 -23.23 24.67
N ASP A 427 2.83 -24.07 24.42
CA ASP A 427 4.00 -23.75 23.59
C ASP A 427 3.56 -23.56 22.12
N GLU A 428 3.16 -22.33 21.75
CA GLU A 428 3.27 -21.85 20.36
C GLU A 428 4.35 -20.77 20.30
N PHE A 429 5.54 -21.23 19.90
CA PHE A 429 6.73 -20.46 19.61
C PHE A 429 6.46 -19.41 18.52
N TYR A 430 5.98 -18.23 18.90
CA TYR A 430 6.11 -17.04 18.07
C TYR A 430 7.51 -16.46 18.33
N GLY A 431 8.45 -16.87 17.48
CA GLY A 431 9.78 -16.28 17.44
C GLY A 431 9.67 -14.77 17.25
N SER A 432 10.11 -14.05 18.28
CA SER A 432 10.47 -12.64 18.24
C SER A 432 11.60 -12.40 17.23
N ASP A 433 11.61 -11.19 16.67
CA ASP A 433 12.62 -10.61 15.78
C ASP A 433 12.75 -11.25 14.39
N ASP A 434 11.99 -10.75 13.41
CA ASP A 434 12.56 -10.61 12.06
C ASP A 434 11.91 -9.48 11.23
N ASP A 435 12.77 -8.68 10.62
CA ASP A 435 12.49 -7.60 9.68
C ASP A 435 11.74 -8.13 8.43
N SER A 436 10.42 -8.26 8.48
CA SER A 436 9.60 -8.81 7.37
C SER A 436 9.14 -7.76 6.35
N ALA A 437 9.99 -6.78 6.04
CA ALA A 437 9.72 -5.77 5.00
C ALA A 437 9.89 -6.31 3.54
N GLY A 438 10.04 -7.62 3.33
CA GLY A 438 10.38 -8.19 2.02
C GLY A 438 9.49 -9.35 1.53
N ILE A 439 8.46 -9.78 2.26
CA ILE A 439 7.72 -11.00 1.88
C ILE A 439 6.54 -10.67 0.98
N ILE A 440 6.64 -11.03 -0.30
CA ILE A 440 5.48 -11.09 -1.19
C ILE A 440 4.68 -12.36 -0.82
N TYR A 441 3.52 -12.19 -0.21
CA TYR A 441 2.48 -13.22 -0.13
C TYR A 441 1.38 -12.92 -1.16
N VAL A 442 1.30 -13.72 -2.23
CA VAL A 442 0.12 -13.80 -3.10
C VAL A 442 -0.87 -14.77 -2.46
N ALA A 443 -2.11 -14.33 -2.26
CA ALA A 443 -3.16 -15.14 -1.63
C ALA A 443 -3.51 -16.37 -2.50
N ILE A 444 -3.42 -17.57 -1.93
CA ILE A 444 -3.81 -18.82 -2.58
C ILE A 444 -5.23 -19.18 -2.13
N ALA A 445 -6.17 -19.28 -3.08
CA ALA A 445 -7.53 -19.72 -2.80
C ALA A 445 -7.63 -21.26 -2.87
N GLY A 446 -8.02 -21.90 -1.76
CA GLY A 446 -8.77 -23.16 -1.79
C GLY A 446 -8.05 -24.48 -2.14
N GLU A 447 -6.71 -24.54 -2.15
CA GLU A 447 -5.99 -25.82 -2.33
C GLU A 447 -5.39 -26.32 -1.01
N GLY A 448 -5.56 -27.62 -0.72
CA GLY A 448 -4.93 -28.26 0.44
C GLY A 448 -3.41 -28.31 0.30
N VAL A 449 -2.68 -28.13 1.41
CA VAL A 449 -1.20 -28.11 1.43
C VAL A 449 -0.63 -29.48 1.01
N PRO A 450 0.13 -29.56 -0.09
CA PRO A 450 0.75 -30.81 -0.53
C PRO A 450 1.80 -31.32 0.46
N LYS A 451 1.95 -32.64 0.57
CA LYS A 451 2.92 -33.27 1.50
C LYS A 451 4.25 -33.64 0.84
N ASP A 452 4.30 -33.77 -0.49
CA ASP A 452 5.53 -34.07 -1.19
C ASP A 452 6.38 -32.80 -1.38
N PRO A 453 7.73 -32.88 -1.30
CA PRO A 453 8.59 -31.68 -1.35
C PRO A 453 8.41 -30.83 -2.60
N LEU A 454 8.16 -31.44 -3.76
CA LEU A 454 7.97 -30.73 -5.02
C LEU A 454 6.61 -30.02 -5.08
N GLY A 455 5.55 -30.67 -4.63
CA GLY A 455 4.24 -30.08 -4.46
C GLY A 455 4.26 -28.90 -3.49
N LEU A 456 4.98 -29.04 -2.38
CA LEU A 456 5.15 -27.99 -1.38
C LEU A 456 5.97 -26.81 -1.92
N ALA A 457 7.05 -27.08 -2.65
CA ALA A 457 7.82 -26.05 -3.35
C ALA A 457 6.96 -25.23 -4.31
N LYS A 458 6.16 -25.90 -5.15
CA LYS A 458 5.22 -25.23 -6.05
C LYS A 458 4.17 -24.43 -5.31
N TYR A 459 3.67 -24.95 -4.18
CA TYR A 459 2.72 -24.25 -3.33
C TYR A 459 3.32 -22.96 -2.76
N TYR A 460 4.54 -22.99 -2.23
CA TYR A 460 5.23 -21.79 -1.72
C TYR A 460 5.54 -20.78 -2.82
N LEU A 461 5.96 -21.25 -4.00
CA LEU A 461 6.27 -20.37 -5.13
C LEU A 461 5.02 -19.72 -5.75
N LYS A 462 3.80 -20.26 -5.54
CA LYS A 462 2.55 -19.55 -5.88
C LYS A 462 2.38 -18.28 -5.05
N SER A 463 2.72 -18.32 -3.76
CA SER A 463 2.64 -17.16 -2.88
C SER A 463 3.85 -16.24 -3.00
N SER A 464 5.05 -16.79 -3.18
CA SER A 464 6.31 -16.05 -3.21
C SER A 464 7.10 -16.45 -4.45
N PRO A 465 6.77 -15.87 -5.62
CA PRO A 465 7.37 -16.25 -6.89
C PRO A 465 8.84 -15.82 -6.96
N VAL A 466 9.63 -16.52 -7.79
CA VAL A 466 11.07 -16.28 -7.93
C VAL A 466 11.33 -14.95 -8.63
N ILE A 467 12.26 -14.16 -8.09
CA ILE A 467 12.87 -13.02 -8.73
C ILE A 467 14.33 -13.39 -9.02
N ASP A 468 14.62 -13.62 -10.29
CA ASP A 468 15.99 -13.98 -10.71
C ASP A 468 16.86 -12.72 -10.92
N GLY A 469 18.03 -12.70 -10.31
CA GLY A 469 18.99 -11.61 -10.37
C GLY A 469 19.66 -11.38 -11.73
N HIS A 470 19.64 -12.38 -12.63
CA HIS A 470 20.45 -12.35 -13.85
C HIS A 470 19.96 -13.34 -14.92
N ILE A 471 19.37 -12.83 -16.02
CA ILE A 471 19.05 -13.62 -17.21
C ILE A 471 19.42 -12.85 -18.50
N ASP A 472 20.11 -13.51 -19.41
CA ASP A 472 20.78 -12.98 -20.60
C ASP A 472 19.97 -13.12 -21.89
N VAL A 473 18.64 -13.03 -21.79
CA VAL A 473 17.76 -13.00 -22.97
C VAL A 473 18.18 -11.94 -23.99
N PRO A 474 18.56 -10.69 -23.63
CA PRO A 474 18.89 -9.64 -24.60
C PRO A 474 20.05 -9.97 -25.55
N ILE A 475 21.12 -10.61 -25.05
CA ILE A 475 22.25 -11.01 -25.90
C ILE A 475 21.85 -12.16 -26.82
N ALA A 476 21.08 -13.14 -26.34
CA ALA A 476 20.54 -14.20 -27.19
C ALA A 476 19.66 -13.62 -28.32
N MET A 477 18.86 -12.59 -28.03
CA MET A 477 18.04 -11.92 -29.06
C MET A 477 18.89 -11.16 -30.08
N ARG A 478 20.04 -10.64 -29.67
CA ARG A 478 20.97 -9.99 -30.58
C ARG A 478 21.66 -10.97 -31.50
N GLU A 479 22.26 -12.02 -30.94
CA GLU A 479 23.11 -12.94 -31.69
C GLU A 479 22.31 -13.84 -32.62
N LEU A 480 21.20 -14.39 -32.14
CA LEU A 480 20.41 -15.35 -32.90
C LEU A 480 19.43 -14.68 -33.87
N TYR A 481 18.96 -13.48 -33.52
CA TYR A 481 17.83 -12.83 -34.19
C TYR A 481 18.12 -11.40 -34.67
N GLY A 482 19.32 -10.87 -34.45
CA GLY A 482 19.71 -9.53 -34.90
C GLY A 482 18.84 -8.42 -34.34
N ASN A 483 18.35 -8.57 -33.10
CA ASN A 483 17.37 -7.68 -32.46
C ASN A 483 16.03 -7.54 -33.20
N ASN A 484 15.73 -8.42 -34.17
CA ASN A 484 14.47 -8.36 -34.92
C ASN A 484 13.35 -9.11 -34.20
N LEU A 485 12.47 -8.36 -33.52
CA LEU A 485 11.32 -8.89 -32.79
C LEU A 485 10.35 -9.73 -33.64
N THR A 486 10.32 -9.57 -34.96
CA THR A 486 9.43 -10.36 -35.84
C THR A 486 9.94 -11.77 -36.11
N SER A 487 11.20 -12.06 -35.74
CA SER A 487 11.87 -13.32 -36.07
C SER A 487 11.81 -14.37 -34.96
N PHE A 488 11.28 -14.02 -33.79
CA PHE A 488 11.07 -14.92 -32.66
C PHE A 488 9.72 -14.67 -31.97
N ASP A 489 9.26 -15.64 -31.19
CA ASP A 489 8.02 -15.56 -30.43
C ASP A 489 8.21 -16.20 -29.05
N LEU A 490 8.30 -15.37 -28.00
CA LEU A 490 8.53 -15.83 -26.62
C LEU A 490 7.36 -16.65 -26.06
N ARG A 491 6.19 -16.67 -26.73
CA ARG A 491 5.07 -17.55 -26.35
C ARG A 491 5.29 -19.00 -26.78
N LYS A 492 6.31 -19.26 -27.61
CA LYS A 492 6.70 -20.58 -28.10
C LYS A 492 8.03 -20.99 -27.48
N GLN A 493 8.33 -22.28 -27.63
CA GLN A 493 9.59 -22.82 -27.16
C GLN A 493 10.77 -22.17 -27.88
N MET A 494 11.64 -21.51 -27.12
CA MET A 494 12.88 -20.90 -27.61
C MET A 494 14.05 -21.89 -27.52
N PRO A 495 15.10 -21.75 -28.35
CA PRO A 495 16.27 -22.64 -28.32
C PRO A 495 17.09 -22.52 -27.02
N GLY A 496 17.01 -21.38 -26.32
CA GLY A 496 17.64 -21.18 -25.03
C GLY A 496 16.87 -21.76 -23.84
N HIS A 497 17.20 -21.23 -22.68
CA HIS A 497 16.67 -21.58 -21.37
C HIS A 497 15.43 -20.75 -21.00
N PHE A 498 15.10 -19.69 -21.75
CA PHE A 498 13.97 -18.81 -21.44
C PHE A 498 12.89 -18.80 -22.53
N ASP A 499 11.64 -19.02 -22.12
CA ASP A 499 10.43 -18.65 -22.86
C ASP A 499 9.27 -18.42 -21.87
N ILE A 500 8.19 -17.75 -22.30
CA ILE A 500 7.05 -17.39 -21.43
C ILE A 500 6.41 -18.63 -20.80
N PRO A 501 6.08 -19.72 -21.55
CA PRO A 501 5.55 -20.93 -20.95
C PRO A 501 6.43 -21.51 -19.84
N ARG A 502 7.75 -21.60 -20.06
CA ARG A 502 8.69 -22.08 -19.04
C ARG A 502 8.80 -21.12 -17.86
N ALA A 503 8.84 -19.81 -18.08
CA ALA A 503 8.89 -18.81 -17.01
C ALA A 503 7.66 -18.90 -16.09
N ARG A 504 6.47 -19.10 -16.67
CA ARG A 504 5.23 -19.34 -15.90
C ARG A 504 5.26 -20.66 -15.14
N ALA A 505 5.73 -21.74 -15.77
CA ALA A 505 5.86 -23.05 -15.11
C ALA A 505 6.86 -23.05 -13.96
N GLY A 506 7.87 -22.17 -14.03
CA GLY A 506 8.88 -21.95 -13.00
C GLY A 506 8.47 -21.00 -11.88
N TYR A 507 7.26 -20.43 -11.94
CA TYR A 507 6.77 -19.42 -10.99
C TYR A 507 7.68 -18.19 -10.94
N LEU A 508 8.19 -17.75 -12.09
CA LEU A 508 8.98 -16.53 -12.20
C LEU A 508 8.05 -15.31 -12.01
N GLY A 509 8.28 -14.56 -10.94
CA GLY A 509 7.58 -13.33 -10.60
C GLY A 509 8.31 -12.09 -11.09
N GLY A 510 9.62 -12.16 -11.25
CA GLY A 510 10.41 -11.11 -11.87
C GLY A 510 11.81 -11.58 -12.25
N PHE A 511 12.53 -10.74 -12.97
CA PHE A 511 13.96 -10.93 -13.18
C PHE A 511 14.63 -9.65 -13.67
N PHE A 512 15.96 -9.62 -13.60
CA PHE A 512 16.76 -8.65 -14.31
C PHE A 512 17.13 -9.15 -15.70
N TRP A 513 16.76 -8.36 -16.71
CA TRP A 513 17.27 -8.46 -18.05
C TRP A 513 18.73 -7.99 -18.03
N SER A 514 19.66 -8.93 -18.20
CA SER A 514 21.09 -8.63 -18.28
C SER A 514 21.39 -7.92 -19.61
N ILE A 515 21.80 -6.67 -19.52
CA ILE A 515 22.25 -5.84 -20.62
C ILE A 515 23.76 -6.03 -20.70
N PHE A 516 24.18 -6.86 -21.64
CA PHE A 516 25.55 -7.29 -21.84
C PHE A 516 26.11 -6.83 -23.20
N THR A 517 27.40 -6.50 -23.22
CA THR A 517 28.19 -6.34 -24.45
C THR A 517 29.62 -6.82 -24.21
N ASP A 518 30.24 -7.40 -25.23
CA ASP A 518 31.58 -7.96 -25.14
C ASP A 518 32.65 -6.97 -24.68
N CYS A 519 33.60 -7.52 -23.93
CA CYS A 519 34.88 -6.89 -23.66
C CYS A 519 35.75 -6.93 -24.92
N LEU A 520 36.03 -5.78 -25.51
CA LEU A 520 36.90 -5.67 -26.68
C LEU A 520 38.35 -5.45 -26.27
N ASP A 521 39.26 -6.30 -26.77
CA ASP A 521 40.72 -6.15 -26.60
C ASP A 521 41.26 -4.85 -27.22
N SER A 522 40.50 -4.23 -28.12
CA SER A 522 40.90 -3.06 -28.90
C SER A 522 40.84 -1.73 -28.14
N THR A 523 40.44 -1.70 -26.87
CA THR A 523 40.29 -0.45 -26.08
C THR A 523 41.62 0.24 -25.73
N GLY A 524 42.74 -0.48 -25.85
CA GLY A 524 44.11 0.00 -25.60
C GLY A 524 44.42 0.21 -24.10
N ASP A 525 45.70 0.43 -23.79
CA ASP A 525 46.20 0.58 -22.41
C ASP A 525 45.61 1.79 -21.66
N ASP A 526 44.96 2.71 -22.35
CA ASP A 526 44.30 3.86 -21.74
C ASP A 526 42.78 3.75 -21.74
N PHE A 527 42.19 2.72 -22.35
CA PHE A 527 40.73 2.54 -22.54
C PHE A 527 40.06 3.64 -23.37
N LEU A 528 40.81 4.32 -24.25
CA LEU A 528 40.32 5.47 -25.03
C LEU A 528 40.14 5.18 -26.51
N ASN A 529 40.55 4.01 -27.00
CA ASN A 529 40.33 3.68 -28.40
C ASN A 529 38.82 3.65 -28.69
N PRO A 530 38.37 4.21 -29.83
CA PRO A 530 36.97 4.22 -30.19
C PRO A 530 36.40 2.80 -30.23
N VAL A 531 35.31 2.59 -29.50
CA VAL A 531 34.55 1.35 -29.47
C VAL A 531 33.06 1.67 -29.49
N ASP A 532 32.27 0.72 -29.99
CA ASP A 532 30.83 0.89 -30.15
C ASP A 532 30.02 0.51 -28.90
N THR A 533 30.66 0.20 -27.77
CA THR A 533 30.03 -0.37 -26.58
C THR A 533 28.84 0.45 -26.06
N VAL A 534 28.90 1.79 -26.10
CA VAL A 534 27.79 2.66 -25.70
C VAL A 534 26.59 2.54 -26.64
N ARG A 535 26.83 2.46 -27.96
CA ARG A 535 25.77 2.23 -28.97
C ARG A 535 25.15 0.87 -28.75
N ASP A 536 25.99 -0.14 -28.66
CA ASP A 536 25.60 -1.54 -28.50
C ASP A 536 24.79 -1.76 -27.21
N THR A 537 25.14 -1.05 -26.14
CA THR A 537 24.36 -1.02 -24.89
C THR A 537 22.99 -0.38 -25.06
N LEU A 538 22.90 0.74 -25.80
CA LEU A 538 21.63 1.40 -26.08
C LEU A 538 20.71 0.51 -26.92
N GLU A 539 21.26 -0.22 -27.90
CA GLU A 539 20.52 -1.19 -28.70
C GLU A 539 20.02 -2.37 -27.86
N GLN A 540 20.81 -2.84 -26.88
CA GLN A 540 20.40 -3.88 -25.93
C GLN A 540 19.27 -3.39 -24.99
N ILE A 541 19.34 -2.15 -24.51
CA ILE A 541 18.26 -1.55 -23.73
C ILE A 541 16.99 -1.41 -24.60
N ASP A 542 17.15 -0.94 -25.83
CA ASP A 542 16.04 -0.73 -26.77
C ASP A 542 15.32 -2.06 -27.10
N VAL A 543 16.06 -3.10 -27.50
CA VAL A 543 15.45 -4.40 -27.81
C VAL A 543 14.72 -4.97 -26.58
N THR A 544 15.27 -4.80 -25.38
CA THR A 544 14.64 -5.26 -24.13
C THR A 544 13.33 -4.52 -23.86
N VAL A 545 13.33 -3.19 -23.96
CA VAL A 545 12.11 -2.38 -23.78
C VAL A 545 11.06 -2.74 -24.83
N ASN A 546 11.46 -2.88 -26.09
CA ASN A 546 10.55 -3.29 -27.17
C ASN A 546 9.95 -4.68 -26.94
N ILE A 547 10.72 -5.63 -26.39
CA ILE A 547 10.20 -6.95 -26.00
C ILE A 547 9.17 -6.80 -24.87
N ILE A 548 9.47 -6.05 -23.82
CA ILE A 548 8.55 -5.83 -22.70
C ILE A 548 7.23 -5.20 -23.20
N GLU A 549 7.29 -4.25 -24.13
CA GLU A 549 6.11 -3.62 -24.72
C GLU A 549 5.31 -4.60 -25.61
N ALA A 550 5.99 -5.37 -26.46
CA ALA A 550 5.37 -6.35 -27.37
C ALA A 550 4.66 -7.48 -26.62
N TYR A 551 5.15 -7.84 -25.44
CA TYR A 551 4.57 -8.85 -24.54
C TYR A 551 4.06 -8.22 -23.23
N SER A 552 3.48 -7.02 -23.32
CA SER A 552 2.99 -6.23 -22.16
C SER A 552 1.83 -6.87 -21.39
N ASP A 553 1.19 -7.90 -21.96
CA ASP A 553 0.26 -8.79 -21.25
C ASP A 553 0.97 -9.68 -20.23
N THR A 554 2.26 -9.98 -20.46
CA THR A 554 3.08 -10.85 -19.61
C THR A 554 4.10 -10.07 -18.78
N PHE A 555 4.81 -9.11 -19.35
CA PHE A 555 5.89 -8.37 -18.69
C PHE A 555 5.46 -6.98 -18.25
N ALA A 556 6.13 -6.46 -17.21
CA ALA A 556 5.99 -5.07 -16.77
C ALA A 556 7.36 -4.48 -16.45
N LEU A 557 7.74 -3.40 -17.15
CA LEU A 557 8.97 -2.67 -16.86
C LEU A 557 8.90 -2.04 -15.46
N CYS A 558 9.80 -2.44 -14.58
CA CYS A 558 9.85 -1.99 -13.19
C CYS A 558 11.08 -1.12 -12.95
N ARG A 559 10.93 -0.12 -12.08
CA ARG A 559 12.00 0.82 -11.71
C ARG A 559 12.23 0.90 -10.20
N THR A 560 11.33 0.38 -9.38
CA THR A 560 11.46 0.35 -7.92
C THR A 560 11.06 -1.02 -7.38
N SER A 561 11.37 -1.31 -6.11
CA SER A 561 10.84 -2.48 -5.41
C SER A 561 9.31 -2.51 -5.41
N ASP A 562 8.67 -1.34 -5.25
CA ASP A 562 7.20 -1.22 -5.27
C ASP A 562 6.62 -1.59 -6.64
N ASP A 563 7.26 -1.18 -7.74
CA ASP A 563 6.82 -1.54 -9.09
C ASP A 563 6.84 -3.06 -9.29
N VAL A 564 7.85 -3.74 -8.75
CA VAL A 564 7.99 -5.21 -8.81
C VAL A 564 6.85 -5.89 -8.09
N GLU A 565 6.53 -5.45 -6.87
CA GLU A 565 5.39 -5.98 -6.12
C GLU A 565 4.06 -5.78 -6.85
N VAL A 566 3.85 -4.59 -7.42
CA VAL A 566 2.64 -4.26 -8.18
C VAL A 566 2.52 -5.15 -9.41
N ALA A 567 3.61 -5.36 -10.16
CA ALA A 567 3.64 -6.23 -11.33
C ALA A 567 3.26 -7.67 -10.96
N ILE A 568 3.85 -8.22 -9.90
CA ILE A 568 3.56 -9.57 -9.41
C ILE A 568 2.10 -9.70 -8.98
N LYS A 569 1.57 -8.72 -8.23
CA LYS A 569 0.15 -8.69 -7.80
C LYS A 569 -0.81 -8.63 -8.98
N GLN A 570 -0.41 -8.03 -10.11
CA GLN A 570 -1.16 -8.02 -11.36
C GLN A 570 -1.02 -9.31 -12.19
N GLY A 571 -0.27 -10.30 -11.70
CA GLY A 571 0.01 -11.54 -12.42
C GLY A 571 1.01 -11.37 -13.57
N LYS A 572 1.74 -10.25 -13.63
CA LYS A 572 2.79 -10.00 -14.61
C LYS A 572 4.16 -10.39 -14.05
N ILE A 573 5.11 -10.61 -14.94
CA ILE A 573 6.51 -10.85 -14.60
C ILE A 573 7.23 -9.49 -14.58
N ALA A 574 7.70 -9.09 -13.40
CA ALA A 574 8.44 -7.85 -13.20
C ALA A 574 9.76 -7.88 -14.00
N SER A 575 10.00 -6.84 -14.77
CA SER A 575 11.13 -6.73 -15.69
C SER A 575 12.02 -5.57 -15.27
N LEU A 576 13.20 -5.88 -14.74
CA LEU A 576 14.20 -4.90 -14.30
C LEU A 576 15.39 -4.91 -15.26
N LEU A 577 16.09 -3.79 -15.43
CA LEU A 577 17.25 -3.71 -16.32
C LEU A 577 18.54 -3.68 -15.49
N GLY A 578 19.48 -4.56 -15.81
CA GLY A 578 20.79 -4.66 -15.16
C GLY A 578 21.92 -4.51 -16.17
N LEU A 579 22.95 -3.72 -15.87
CA LEU A 579 24.06 -3.49 -16.79
C LEU A 579 25.29 -4.29 -16.38
N GLU A 580 25.79 -5.14 -17.26
CA GLU A 580 26.85 -6.11 -16.93
C GLU A 580 28.27 -5.60 -17.25
N GLY A 581 28.62 -4.43 -16.70
CA GLY A 581 29.99 -3.92 -16.72
C GLY A 581 30.12 -2.43 -17.02
N ALA A 582 31.06 -1.77 -16.33
CA ALA A 582 31.27 -0.33 -16.50
C ALA A 582 32.01 0.06 -17.81
N HIS A 583 32.55 -0.90 -18.58
CA HIS A 583 33.11 -0.64 -19.92
C HIS A 583 32.03 -0.10 -20.89
N MET A 584 30.77 -0.40 -20.60
CA MET A 584 29.59 0.06 -21.32
C MET A 584 29.29 1.56 -21.12
N LEU A 585 29.96 2.22 -20.16
CA LEU A 585 29.77 3.66 -19.89
C LEU A 585 30.59 4.58 -20.81
N GLY A 586 31.49 4.03 -21.65
CA GLY A 586 32.40 4.83 -22.47
C GLY A 586 33.23 5.82 -21.63
N ASN A 587 33.63 5.41 -20.43
CA ASN A 587 34.38 6.20 -19.45
C ASN A 587 33.64 7.48 -18.97
N SER A 588 32.31 7.49 -19.00
CA SER A 588 31.50 8.68 -18.67
C SER A 588 30.44 8.41 -17.59
N LEU A 589 30.52 9.13 -16.48
CA LEU A 589 29.45 9.16 -15.46
C LEU A 589 28.17 9.83 -15.98
N GLY A 590 28.26 10.63 -17.06
CA GLY A 590 27.10 11.16 -17.74
C GLY A 590 26.25 10.06 -18.38
N VAL A 591 26.91 9.09 -19.01
CA VAL A 591 26.25 7.93 -19.63
C VAL A 591 25.54 7.08 -18.58
N LEU A 592 26.16 6.84 -17.41
CA LEU A 592 25.51 6.17 -16.28
C LEU A 592 24.16 6.82 -15.90
N ARG A 593 24.13 8.15 -15.80
CA ARG A 593 22.90 8.88 -15.49
C ARG A 593 21.84 8.72 -16.57
N MET A 594 22.23 8.65 -17.84
CA MET A 594 21.30 8.41 -18.95
C MET A 594 20.74 6.99 -18.90
N TYR A 595 21.58 5.98 -18.66
CA TYR A 595 21.13 4.59 -18.50
C TYR A 595 20.17 4.41 -17.32
N HIS A 596 20.41 5.08 -16.20
CA HIS A 596 19.46 5.12 -15.09
C HIS A 596 18.10 5.72 -15.50
N GLN A 597 18.08 6.79 -16.32
CA GLN A 597 16.84 7.37 -16.84
C GLN A 597 16.11 6.40 -17.76
N LEU A 598 16.84 5.63 -18.58
CA LEU A 598 16.27 4.61 -19.46
C LEU A 598 15.66 3.43 -18.68
N GLY A 599 16.17 3.13 -17.48
CA GLY A 599 15.56 2.15 -16.58
C GLY A 599 16.53 1.23 -15.85
N VAL A 600 17.83 1.36 -16.06
CA VAL A 600 18.85 0.51 -15.42
C VAL A 600 18.84 0.68 -13.89
N ARG A 601 18.84 -0.44 -13.14
CA ARG A 601 18.74 -0.47 -11.66
C ARG A 601 19.85 -1.19 -10.93
N TYR A 602 20.64 -2.03 -11.59
CA TYR A 602 21.97 -2.39 -11.08
C TYR A 602 23.02 -2.19 -12.17
N MET A 603 24.28 -2.09 -11.76
CA MET A 603 25.40 -2.20 -12.69
C MET A 603 26.58 -2.94 -12.05
N THR A 604 27.17 -3.87 -12.78
CA THR A 604 28.42 -4.56 -12.43
C THR A 604 29.62 -3.66 -12.72
N LEU A 605 30.60 -3.62 -11.83
CA LEU A 605 31.76 -2.71 -12.00
C LEU A 605 32.68 -3.14 -13.15
N THR A 606 32.78 -4.44 -13.41
CA THR A 606 33.56 -5.05 -14.50
C THR A 606 32.82 -6.26 -15.06
N HIS A 607 33.25 -6.76 -16.20
CA HIS A 607 32.91 -8.11 -16.70
C HIS A 607 34.21 -8.92 -16.74
N SER A 608 34.51 -9.62 -17.84
CA SER A 608 35.72 -10.41 -18.10
C SER A 608 37.01 -9.58 -18.26
N CYS A 609 36.92 -8.26 -18.38
CA CYS A 609 38.05 -7.36 -18.63
C CYS A 609 38.12 -6.18 -17.65
N ASN A 610 39.34 -5.65 -17.46
CA ASN A 610 39.55 -4.37 -16.77
C ASN A 610 38.96 -3.22 -17.59
N ASN A 611 38.55 -2.15 -16.91
CA ASN A 611 38.09 -0.93 -17.57
C ASN A 611 38.62 0.32 -16.84
N ALA A 612 38.21 1.52 -17.27
CA ALA A 612 38.67 2.77 -16.67
C ALA A 612 38.27 2.95 -15.20
N PHE A 613 37.34 2.15 -14.68
CA PHE A 613 36.79 2.25 -13.34
C PHE A 613 37.39 1.22 -12.38
N ALA A 614 37.67 -0.01 -12.83
CA ALA A 614 38.02 -1.10 -11.93
C ALA A 614 38.77 -2.27 -12.61
N ASP A 615 39.42 -3.08 -11.77
CA ASP A 615 40.03 -4.36 -12.16
C ASP A 615 39.04 -5.53 -12.03
N SER A 616 39.06 -6.41 -13.04
CA SER A 616 38.23 -7.61 -13.18
C SER A 616 38.89 -8.84 -12.55
N ALA A 617 38.05 -9.80 -12.14
CA ALA A 617 38.50 -11.13 -11.76
C ALA A 617 38.85 -12.00 -12.97
N GLY A 618 38.44 -11.65 -14.19
CA GLY A 618 38.43 -12.56 -15.31
C GLY A 618 37.36 -13.65 -15.16
N ILE A 619 37.40 -14.66 -16.03
CA ILE A 619 36.42 -15.76 -16.05
C ILE A 619 36.98 -16.99 -15.34
N PHE A 620 38.07 -17.58 -15.85
CA PHE A 620 38.70 -18.73 -15.19
C PHE A 620 39.96 -18.34 -14.44
N SER A 621 40.77 -17.46 -15.03
CA SER A 621 42.00 -16.93 -14.44
C SER A 621 41.94 -15.42 -14.28
N GLN A 622 42.62 -14.93 -13.23
CA GLN A 622 42.75 -13.52 -12.96
C GLN A 622 43.45 -12.79 -14.11
N VAL A 623 42.85 -11.68 -14.55
CA VAL A 623 43.47 -10.74 -15.50
C VAL A 623 44.49 -9.88 -14.74
N GLU A 624 45.57 -9.48 -15.42
CA GLU A 624 46.58 -8.60 -14.82
C GLU A 624 45.93 -7.32 -14.27
N GLU A 625 46.13 -7.04 -12.98
CA GLU A 625 45.55 -5.86 -12.32
C GLU A 625 46.19 -4.57 -12.84
N LYS A 626 45.37 -3.56 -13.12
CA LYS A 626 45.82 -2.26 -13.63
C LYS A 626 45.75 -1.16 -12.58
N TRP A 627 44.77 -1.22 -11.69
CA TRP A 627 44.50 -0.20 -10.68
C TRP A 627 44.82 -0.68 -9.25
N GLY A 628 44.97 -1.99 -9.05
CA GLY A 628 44.98 -2.61 -7.73
C GLY A 628 43.60 -2.57 -7.06
N GLY A 629 42.52 -2.70 -7.84
CA GLY A 629 41.13 -2.59 -7.40
C GLY A 629 40.36 -1.49 -8.13
N LEU A 630 39.87 -0.49 -7.40
CA LEU A 630 39.15 0.66 -7.94
C LEU A 630 40.11 1.78 -8.38
N SER A 631 39.91 2.27 -9.61
CA SER A 631 40.56 3.49 -10.09
C SER A 631 40.04 4.74 -9.35
N PRO A 632 40.71 5.91 -9.46
CA PRO A 632 40.16 7.17 -8.95
C PRO A 632 38.75 7.47 -9.49
N LEU A 633 38.48 7.15 -10.77
CA LEU A 633 37.17 7.32 -11.37
C LEU A 633 36.17 6.27 -10.85
N GLY A 634 36.60 5.03 -10.62
CA GLY A 634 35.77 3.99 -10.01
C GLY A 634 35.28 4.35 -8.60
N LYS A 635 36.10 5.04 -7.80
CA LYS A 635 35.69 5.55 -6.48
C LYS A 635 34.58 6.60 -6.59
N GLU A 636 34.59 7.41 -7.64
CA GLU A 636 33.52 8.37 -7.92
C GLU A 636 32.27 7.69 -8.49
N LEU A 637 32.45 6.61 -9.26
CA LEU A 637 31.37 5.77 -9.77
C LEU A 637 30.52 5.20 -8.63
N ILE A 638 31.14 4.59 -7.61
CA ILE A 638 30.45 4.04 -6.42
C ILE A 638 29.57 5.10 -5.75
N LYS A 639 30.10 6.31 -5.55
CA LYS A 639 29.37 7.41 -4.92
C LYS A 639 28.19 7.88 -5.79
N GLU A 640 28.37 7.92 -7.11
CA GLU A 640 27.32 8.32 -8.04
C GLU A 640 26.22 7.25 -8.12
N MET A 641 26.57 5.97 -8.08
CA MET A 641 25.60 4.86 -8.00
C MET A 641 24.76 4.93 -6.72
N ASN A 642 25.40 5.13 -5.55
CA ASN A 642 24.69 5.37 -4.27
C ASN A 642 23.73 6.56 -4.36
N ARG A 643 24.15 7.68 -4.98
CA ARG A 643 23.30 8.87 -5.18
C ARG A 643 22.16 8.61 -6.17
N LEU A 644 22.38 7.74 -7.16
CA LEU A 644 21.38 7.44 -8.17
C LEU A 644 20.34 6.43 -7.66
N GLY A 645 20.69 5.49 -6.79
CA GLY A 645 19.82 4.36 -6.49
C GLY A 645 20.06 3.18 -7.44
N ILE A 646 21.24 3.11 -8.07
CA ILE A 646 21.67 1.93 -8.84
C ILE A 646 22.41 0.99 -7.89
N LEU A 647 21.94 -0.25 -7.75
CA LEU A 647 22.61 -1.30 -6.98
C LEU A 647 24.01 -1.55 -7.55
N ILE A 648 24.97 -1.65 -6.64
CA ILE A 648 26.36 -1.94 -6.99
C ILE A 648 26.51 -3.45 -7.02
N ASP A 649 26.73 -3.98 -8.22
CA ASP A 649 27.02 -5.39 -8.41
C ASP A 649 28.53 -5.63 -8.42
N ILE A 650 28.97 -6.52 -7.54
CA ILE A 650 30.37 -6.91 -7.35
C ILE A 650 30.63 -8.35 -7.84
N SER A 651 29.76 -8.89 -8.69
CA SER A 651 30.10 -10.05 -9.54
C SER A 651 31.20 -9.66 -10.54
N HIS A 652 31.96 -10.62 -11.05
CA HIS A 652 33.06 -10.42 -12.03
C HIS A 652 34.25 -9.54 -11.60
N VAL A 653 34.21 -8.89 -10.44
CA VAL A 653 35.28 -7.96 -10.02
C VAL A 653 36.41 -8.68 -9.30
N SER A 654 37.63 -8.12 -9.37
CA SER A 654 38.76 -8.64 -8.58
C SER A 654 38.50 -8.56 -7.08
N ASP A 655 39.13 -9.43 -6.29
CA ASP A 655 39.00 -9.44 -4.82
C ASP A 655 39.26 -8.06 -4.19
N LYS A 656 40.27 -7.34 -4.72
CA LYS A 656 40.62 -5.98 -4.26
C LYS A 656 39.54 -4.98 -4.64
N THR A 657 38.98 -5.07 -5.84
CA THR A 657 37.84 -4.23 -6.26
C THR A 657 36.65 -4.45 -5.34
N ALA A 658 36.29 -5.71 -5.05
CA ALA A 658 35.17 -6.04 -4.16
C ALA A 658 35.37 -5.46 -2.76
N LEU A 659 36.53 -5.70 -2.13
CA LEU A 659 36.84 -5.18 -0.80
C LEU A 659 36.84 -3.64 -0.74
N GLN A 660 37.37 -2.99 -1.78
CA GLN A 660 37.37 -1.52 -1.84
C GLN A 660 35.97 -0.96 -2.07
N ALA A 661 35.15 -1.58 -2.92
CA ALA A 661 33.77 -1.20 -3.14
C ALA A 661 32.95 -1.31 -1.84
N LEU A 662 33.09 -2.42 -1.11
CA LEU A 662 32.47 -2.65 0.20
C LEU A 662 32.93 -1.62 1.24
N SER A 663 34.21 -1.22 1.22
CA SER A 663 34.69 -0.20 2.15
C SER A 663 34.17 1.21 1.86
N LEU A 664 33.75 1.47 0.62
CA LEU A 664 33.40 2.81 0.13
C LEU A 664 31.89 3.04 0.02
N THR A 665 31.13 2.00 -0.31
CA THR A 665 29.68 2.09 -0.49
C THR A 665 28.99 2.49 0.80
N ARG A 666 27.94 3.30 0.67
CA ARG A 666 27.03 3.65 1.77
C ARG A 666 25.74 2.86 1.74
N ALA A 667 25.49 2.16 0.63
CA ALA A 667 24.27 1.43 0.38
C ALA A 667 24.57 -0.06 0.16
N PRO A 668 23.54 -0.92 0.26
CA PRO A 668 23.71 -2.35 0.05
C PRO A 668 24.29 -2.68 -1.33
N VAL A 669 24.94 -3.84 -1.42
CA VAL A 669 25.51 -4.37 -2.66
C VAL A 669 24.81 -5.67 -3.07
N ILE A 670 25.03 -6.09 -4.30
CA ILE A 670 24.64 -7.43 -4.76
C ILE A 670 25.83 -8.16 -5.35
N PHE A 671 25.80 -9.48 -5.30
CA PHE A 671 26.35 -10.31 -6.36
C PHE A 671 25.15 -10.76 -7.19
N SER A 672 25.00 -10.23 -8.40
CA SER A 672 23.91 -10.59 -9.33
C SER A 672 23.89 -12.08 -9.68
N HIS A 673 25.06 -12.71 -9.79
CA HIS A 673 25.23 -14.14 -10.05
C HIS A 673 26.68 -14.54 -9.72
N SER A 674 26.94 -15.21 -8.59
CA SER A 674 28.27 -15.69 -8.22
C SER A 674 28.23 -16.89 -7.27
N ASP A 675 29.17 -17.82 -7.46
CA ASP A 675 29.37 -18.98 -6.59
C ASP A 675 30.54 -18.76 -5.60
N ALA A 676 30.65 -19.64 -4.60
CA ALA A 676 31.75 -19.59 -3.63
C ALA A 676 33.00 -20.33 -4.14
N ARG A 677 34.19 -19.72 -3.92
CA ARG A 677 35.49 -20.36 -4.23
C ARG A 677 35.73 -21.66 -3.45
N HIS A 678 34.99 -21.86 -2.37
CA HIS A 678 35.04 -23.08 -1.56
C HIS A 678 34.83 -24.35 -2.40
N PHE A 679 33.86 -24.35 -3.32
CA PHE A 679 33.53 -25.52 -4.14
C PHE A 679 34.32 -25.60 -5.44
N ASN A 680 34.64 -24.45 -6.03
CA ASN A 680 35.51 -24.37 -7.19
C ASN A 680 36.37 -23.12 -7.12
N ASN A 681 37.68 -23.30 -6.95
CA ASN A 681 38.62 -22.21 -6.72
C ASN A 681 39.06 -21.56 -8.05
N ILE A 682 38.14 -20.82 -8.66
CA ILE A 682 38.36 -19.99 -9.84
C ILE A 682 38.26 -18.51 -9.48
N SER A 683 38.94 -17.68 -10.27
CA SER A 683 38.99 -16.24 -10.05
C SER A 683 37.60 -15.57 -10.03
N ARG A 684 36.67 -16.02 -10.89
CA ARG A 684 35.29 -15.52 -11.00
C ARG A 684 34.41 -15.75 -9.77
N ASN A 685 34.72 -16.75 -8.95
CA ASN A 685 33.95 -17.08 -7.76
C ASN A 685 34.34 -16.17 -6.59
N ALA A 686 33.41 -15.93 -5.66
CA ALA A 686 33.61 -15.09 -4.50
C ALA A 686 34.46 -15.81 -3.45
N PRO A 687 35.57 -15.21 -2.96
CA PRO A 687 36.32 -15.76 -1.85
C PRO A 687 35.62 -15.49 -0.52
N ASP A 688 35.82 -16.38 0.46
CA ASP A 688 35.28 -16.26 1.82
C ASP A 688 35.56 -14.89 2.47
N VAL A 689 36.74 -14.30 2.24
CA VAL A 689 37.11 -12.99 2.80
C VAL A 689 36.21 -11.85 2.32
N VAL A 690 35.65 -11.97 1.12
CA VAL A 690 34.69 -11.02 0.56
C VAL A 690 33.29 -11.37 1.04
N LEU A 691 32.91 -12.65 1.03
CA LEU A 691 31.61 -13.10 1.55
C LEU A 691 31.39 -12.68 3.00
N ASP A 692 32.39 -12.84 3.87
CA ASP A 692 32.31 -12.50 5.30
C ASP A 692 32.09 -11.00 5.57
N LYS A 693 32.28 -10.14 4.56
CA LYS A 693 31.96 -8.70 4.62
C LYS A 693 30.49 -8.41 4.34
N ILE A 694 29.72 -9.37 3.85
CA ILE A 694 28.28 -9.24 3.65
C ILE A 694 27.54 -9.62 4.94
N GLY A 695 26.54 -8.81 5.30
CA GLY A 695 25.62 -9.08 6.40
C GLY A 695 25.32 -7.85 7.25
N LYS A 696 24.46 -8.03 8.26
CA LYS A 696 24.18 -7.01 9.28
C LYS A 696 25.26 -7.04 10.37
N GLY A 697 25.80 -5.88 10.74
CA GLY A 697 26.74 -5.75 11.87
C GLY A 697 27.95 -4.84 11.61
N LYS A 698 28.73 -4.59 12.68
CA LYS A 698 29.86 -3.65 12.63
C LYS A 698 30.95 -4.15 11.68
N GLY A 699 31.27 -3.34 10.66
CA GLY A 699 32.31 -3.66 9.68
C GLY A 699 31.87 -4.60 8.55
N LYS A 700 30.56 -4.87 8.45
CA LYS A 700 29.91 -5.54 7.33
C LYS A 700 29.07 -4.54 6.54
N VAL A 701 28.76 -4.90 5.31
CA VAL A 701 27.87 -4.18 4.39
C VAL A 701 26.68 -5.08 4.10
N ASP A 702 25.49 -4.52 4.15
CA ASP A 702 24.29 -5.25 3.78
C ASP A 702 24.32 -5.60 2.28
N GLY A 703 23.71 -6.71 1.89
CA GLY A 703 23.69 -7.15 0.52
C GLY A 703 23.07 -8.53 0.32
N VAL A 704 22.98 -8.94 -0.94
CA VAL A 704 22.52 -10.28 -1.33
C VAL A 704 23.54 -10.93 -2.26
N VAL A 705 23.90 -12.18 -1.98
CA VAL A 705 24.69 -13.03 -2.88
C VAL A 705 23.73 -13.95 -3.63
N MET A 706 23.56 -13.69 -4.93
CA MET A 706 22.70 -14.50 -5.78
C MET A 706 23.51 -15.60 -6.47
N ILE A 707 23.06 -16.85 -6.31
CA ILE A 707 23.82 -18.05 -6.71
C ILE A 707 23.71 -18.27 -8.21
N ASN A 708 24.86 -18.54 -8.85
CA ASN A 708 24.99 -18.79 -10.28
C ASN A 708 24.72 -20.27 -10.59
N PHE A 709 24.12 -20.57 -11.75
CA PHE A 709 23.83 -21.97 -12.11
C PHE A 709 24.84 -22.57 -13.08
N TYR A 710 25.88 -21.86 -13.52
CA TYR A 710 26.84 -22.42 -14.46
C TYR A 710 27.66 -23.55 -13.82
N PRO A 711 27.58 -24.80 -14.34
CA PRO A 711 28.28 -25.93 -13.75
C PRO A 711 29.80 -25.74 -13.61
N ALA A 712 30.41 -25.00 -14.55
CA ALA A 712 31.84 -24.73 -14.54
C ALA A 712 32.26 -23.78 -13.41
N PHE A 713 31.33 -23.04 -12.82
CA PHE A 713 31.56 -22.17 -11.67
C PHE A 713 31.16 -22.87 -10.37
N ALA A 714 30.03 -23.58 -10.38
CA ALA A 714 29.47 -24.19 -9.16
C ALA A 714 30.26 -25.39 -8.63
N SER A 715 31.01 -26.10 -9.48
CA SER A 715 31.70 -27.35 -9.11
C SER A 715 33.03 -27.54 -9.84
N SER A 716 34.00 -28.15 -9.15
CA SER A 716 35.24 -28.65 -9.80
C SER A 716 35.00 -29.85 -10.73
N ASP A 717 33.82 -30.48 -10.65
CA ASP A 717 33.34 -31.51 -11.58
C ASP A 717 32.03 -31.07 -12.25
N PRO A 718 32.12 -30.24 -13.31
CA PRO A 718 30.94 -29.63 -13.95
C PRO A 718 29.98 -30.65 -14.56
N LYS A 719 30.47 -31.83 -14.98
CA LYS A 719 29.65 -32.84 -15.66
C LYS A 719 28.62 -33.50 -14.75
N HIS A 720 28.86 -33.48 -13.45
CA HIS A 720 27.98 -34.07 -12.44
C HIS A 720 27.21 -33.03 -11.62
N ALA A 721 27.37 -31.75 -11.94
CA ALA A 721 26.62 -30.67 -11.30
C ALA A 721 25.10 -30.89 -11.50
N ASN A 722 24.36 -30.78 -10.41
CA ASN A 722 22.91 -30.98 -10.37
C ASN A 722 22.25 -30.07 -9.33
N VAL A 723 20.94 -30.19 -9.13
CA VAL A 723 20.17 -29.40 -8.15
C VAL A 723 20.82 -29.40 -6.76
N SER A 724 21.33 -30.55 -6.28
CA SER A 724 21.99 -30.66 -4.97
C SER A 724 23.25 -29.81 -4.91
N THR A 725 24.02 -29.72 -6.00
CA THR A 725 25.23 -28.88 -6.07
C THR A 725 24.92 -27.41 -5.86
N ILE A 726 23.83 -26.92 -6.44
CA ILE A 726 23.36 -25.54 -6.27
C ILE A 726 22.79 -25.33 -4.86
N ALA A 727 22.07 -26.31 -4.31
CA ALA A 727 21.61 -26.27 -2.92
C ALA A 727 22.78 -26.21 -1.92
N ASP A 728 23.88 -26.93 -2.19
CA ASP A 728 25.11 -26.88 -1.38
C ASP A 728 25.74 -25.47 -1.40
N GLN A 729 25.76 -24.80 -2.55
CA GLN A 729 26.19 -23.40 -2.67
C GLN A 729 25.33 -22.46 -1.83
N VAL A 730 24.00 -22.59 -1.93
CA VAL A 730 23.04 -21.80 -1.14
C VAL A 730 23.28 -21.98 0.36
N GLU A 731 23.37 -23.22 0.85
CA GLU A 731 23.57 -23.49 2.28
C GLU A 731 24.94 -23.04 2.79
N TYR A 732 26.00 -23.24 2.00
CA TYR A 732 27.34 -22.80 2.38
C TYR A 732 27.39 -21.29 2.55
N ILE A 733 26.91 -20.53 1.56
CA ILE A 733 26.90 -19.07 1.62
C ILE A 733 25.96 -18.60 2.74
N ALA A 734 24.74 -19.14 2.82
CA ALA A 734 23.79 -18.81 3.87
C ALA A 734 24.34 -19.09 5.29
N GLY A 735 25.12 -20.15 5.48
CA GLY A 735 25.78 -20.46 6.74
C GLY A 735 26.82 -19.42 7.17
N ARG A 736 27.41 -18.69 6.22
CA ARG A 736 28.41 -17.64 6.50
C ARG A 736 27.80 -16.25 6.68
N ILE A 737 26.89 -15.87 5.79
CA ILE A 737 26.37 -14.51 5.72
C ILE A 737 24.94 -14.37 6.25
N GLY A 738 24.27 -15.48 6.54
CA GLY A 738 22.87 -15.54 6.96
C GLY A 738 21.92 -15.78 5.79
N LYS A 739 20.80 -16.47 6.06
CA LYS A 739 19.75 -16.78 5.06
C LYS A 739 19.04 -15.54 4.50
N THR A 740 19.13 -14.39 5.17
CA THR A 740 18.58 -13.09 4.74
C THR A 740 19.43 -12.36 3.69
N HIS A 741 20.54 -12.98 3.27
CA HIS A 741 21.54 -12.39 2.36
C HIS A 741 21.85 -13.29 1.16
N VAL A 742 21.02 -14.29 0.87
CA VAL A 742 21.15 -15.17 -0.30
C VAL A 742 19.97 -15.01 -1.26
N GLY A 743 20.22 -15.20 -2.55
CA GLY A 743 19.21 -15.15 -3.61
C GLY A 743 19.60 -16.03 -4.80
N LEU A 744 18.93 -15.86 -5.94
CA LEU A 744 19.15 -16.66 -7.15
C LEU A 744 19.46 -15.74 -8.34
N GLY A 745 20.47 -16.13 -9.13
CA GLY A 745 20.92 -15.40 -10.31
C GLY A 745 21.40 -16.40 -11.35
N SER A 746 20.48 -16.96 -12.13
CA SER A 746 20.71 -18.22 -12.83
C SER A 746 21.75 -18.15 -13.94
N ASP A 747 21.93 -16.98 -14.56
CA ASP A 747 22.78 -16.81 -15.75
C ASP A 747 22.19 -17.53 -16.98
N TYR A 748 20.88 -17.78 -16.97
CA TYR A 748 20.18 -18.42 -18.08
C TYR A 748 20.29 -17.58 -19.35
N ASP A 749 20.54 -18.26 -20.47
CA ASP A 749 20.85 -17.70 -21.79
C ASP A 749 22.23 -17.03 -21.91
N GLY A 750 23.01 -16.96 -20.82
CA GLY A 750 24.42 -16.52 -20.79
C GLY A 750 25.43 -17.67 -20.65
N ILE A 751 24.94 -18.89 -20.39
CA ILE A 751 25.75 -20.08 -20.09
C ILE A 751 25.62 -21.19 -21.15
N GLU A 752 26.72 -21.91 -21.38
CA GLU A 752 26.78 -23.01 -22.36
C GLU A 752 26.13 -24.31 -21.87
N SER A 753 25.97 -24.47 -20.55
CA SER A 753 25.40 -25.68 -19.95
C SER A 753 24.76 -25.37 -18.60
N THR A 754 23.85 -26.23 -18.17
CA THR A 754 23.08 -26.09 -16.93
C THR A 754 23.25 -27.31 -16.01
N PRO A 755 23.03 -27.18 -14.69
CA PRO A 755 23.06 -28.31 -13.77
C PRO A 755 21.87 -29.22 -14.05
N LYS A 756 22.06 -30.53 -13.94
CA LYS A 756 20.97 -31.49 -14.15
C LYS A 756 19.80 -31.21 -13.21
N GLY A 757 18.61 -31.03 -13.78
CA GLY A 757 17.38 -30.71 -13.03
C GLY A 757 17.17 -29.22 -12.79
N LEU A 758 18.05 -28.35 -13.30
CA LEU A 758 17.90 -26.91 -13.43
C LEU A 758 18.10 -26.51 -14.90
N ASP A 759 17.50 -27.27 -15.81
CA ASP A 759 17.76 -27.20 -17.24
C ASP A 759 17.29 -25.88 -17.88
N ASP A 760 16.26 -25.23 -17.31
CA ASP A 760 15.67 -23.99 -17.80
C ASP A 760 14.84 -23.30 -16.70
N VAL A 761 14.30 -22.12 -17.00
CA VAL A 761 13.50 -21.33 -16.03
C VAL A 761 12.28 -22.06 -15.47
N SER A 762 11.80 -23.16 -16.06
CA SER A 762 10.70 -23.95 -15.49
C SER A 762 11.09 -24.78 -14.27
N LYS A 763 12.40 -24.88 -13.97
CA LYS A 763 12.96 -25.84 -13.02
C LYS A 763 13.27 -25.27 -11.64
N TYR A 764 13.05 -23.99 -11.37
CA TYR A 764 13.21 -23.43 -10.01
C TYR A 764 12.53 -24.26 -8.91
N PRO A 765 11.30 -24.81 -9.09
CA PRO A 765 10.67 -25.64 -8.05
C PRO A 765 11.50 -26.85 -7.61
N ASN A 766 12.39 -27.37 -8.45
CA ASN A 766 13.26 -28.50 -8.08
C ASN A 766 14.28 -28.10 -7.01
N LEU A 767 14.88 -26.90 -7.12
CA LEU A 767 15.80 -26.38 -6.11
C LEU A 767 15.09 -26.13 -4.78
N PHE A 768 13.90 -25.56 -4.82
CA PHE A 768 13.08 -25.35 -3.62
C PHE A 768 12.67 -26.68 -2.98
N ALA A 769 12.35 -27.69 -3.77
CA ALA A 769 12.04 -29.02 -3.26
C ALA A 769 13.23 -29.67 -2.54
N GLU A 770 14.44 -29.46 -3.05
CA GLU A 770 15.69 -29.90 -2.42
C GLU A 770 15.94 -29.16 -1.09
N LEU A 771 15.78 -27.83 -1.07
CA LEU A 771 15.96 -27.02 0.15
C LEU A 771 14.90 -27.31 1.24
N ILE A 772 13.66 -27.64 0.83
CA ILE A 772 12.63 -28.13 1.76
C ILE A 772 13.07 -29.42 2.44
N GLN A 773 13.66 -30.37 1.69
CA GLN A 773 14.19 -31.61 2.28
C GLN A 773 15.35 -31.33 3.26
N ARG A 774 16.08 -30.24 3.04
CA ARG A 774 17.13 -29.71 3.92
C ARG A 774 16.60 -28.83 5.05
N ARG A 775 15.28 -28.82 5.28
CA ARG A 775 14.59 -28.12 6.39
C ARG A 775 14.62 -26.59 6.31
N TRP A 776 14.67 -26.03 5.11
CA TRP A 776 14.38 -24.61 4.92
C TRP A 776 12.90 -24.33 5.19
N THR A 777 12.62 -23.28 5.96
CA THR A 777 11.24 -22.89 6.29
C THR A 777 10.58 -22.15 5.13
N GLN A 778 9.26 -22.05 5.14
CA GLN A 778 8.52 -21.29 4.11
C GLN A 778 9.00 -19.83 4.02
N ASN A 779 9.24 -19.17 5.15
CA ASN A 779 9.68 -17.77 5.18
C ASN A 779 11.10 -17.62 4.61
N GLU A 780 12.01 -18.52 4.99
CA GLU A 780 13.37 -18.52 4.46
C GLU A 780 13.39 -18.74 2.94
N LEU A 781 12.52 -19.62 2.43
CA LEU A 781 12.36 -19.86 1.00
C LEU A 781 11.72 -18.67 0.28
N GLY A 782 10.72 -18.01 0.87
CA GLY A 782 10.16 -16.77 0.32
C GLY A 782 11.20 -15.65 0.22
N ASN A 783 12.07 -15.56 1.23
CA ASN A 783 13.19 -14.62 1.25
C ASN A 783 14.24 -14.96 0.19
N LEU A 784 14.63 -16.23 0.06
CA LEU A 784 15.52 -16.71 -1.01
C LEU A 784 14.93 -16.46 -2.41
N ALA A 785 13.62 -16.67 -2.58
CA ALA A 785 12.93 -16.52 -3.86
C ALA A 785 13.00 -15.09 -4.39
N GLY A 786 12.96 -14.08 -3.53
CA GLY A 786 13.03 -12.69 -3.98
C GLY A 786 12.92 -11.66 -2.86
N GLY A 787 12.45 -12.05 -1.68
CA GLY A 787 12.28 -11.09 -0.57
C GLY A 787 13.58 -10.45 -0.11
N ASN A 788 14.69 -11.18 -0.11
CA ASN A 788 16.01 -10.64 0.23
C ASN A 788 16.47 -9.58 -0.78
N LEU A 789 16.22 -9.80 -2.07
CA LEU A 789 16.57 -8.87 -3.14
C LEU A 789 15.73 -7.59 -3.06
N LEU A 790 14.41 -7.72 -2.86
CA LEU A 790 13.50 -6.59 -2.71
C LEU A 790 13.85 -5.72 -1.50
N ARG A 791 14.22 -6.34 -0.38
CA ARG A 791 14.72 -5.65 0.82
C ARG A 791 15.94 -4.77 0.49
N VAL A 792 16.91 -5.33 -0.24
CA VAL A 792 18.12 -4.60 -0.65
C VAL A 792 17.82 -3.50 -1.67
N MET A 793 16.89 -3.72 -2.60
CA MET A 793 16.40 -2.68 -3.51
C MET A 793 15.76 -1.51 -2.76
N ALA A 794 14.84 -1.80 -1.83
CA ALA A 794 14.15 -0.78 -1.04
C ALA A 794 15.12 0.05 -0.19
N GLU A 795 16.12 -0.57 0.44
CA GLU A 795 17.13 0.16 1.22
C GLU A 795 18.03 1.02 0.32
N MET A 796 18.40 0.54 -0.87
CA MET A 796 19.14 1.32 -1.86
C MET A 796 18.36 2.57 -2.29
N GLU A 797 17.06 2.42 -2.54
CA GLU A 797 16.15 3.51 -2.89
C GLU A 797 16.05 4.54 -1.75
N SER A 798 15.86 4.07 -0.52
CA SER A 798 15.83 4.89 0.70
C SER A 798 17.10 5.74 0.86
N ILE A 799 18.28 5.13 0.69
CA ILE A 799 19.58 5.82 0.79
C ILE A 799 19.74 6.84 -0.33
N SER A 800 19.39 6.49 -1.57
CA SER A 800 19.42 7.39 -2.72
C SER A 800 18.54 8.62 -2.48
N HIS A 801 17.30 8.41 -2.00
CA HIS A 801 16.38 9.48 -1.64
C HIS A 801 16.95 10.40 -0.56
N ARG A 802 17.54 9.83 0.50
CA ARG A 802 18.19 10.59 1.57
C ARG A 802 19.36 11.43 1.05
N MET A 803 20.27 10.83 0.28
CA MET A 803 21.43 11.52 -0.29
C MET A 803 21.02 12.68 -1.20
N ARG A 804 19.98 12.52 -2.02
CA ARG A 804 19.46 13.59 -2.88
C ARG A 804 18.78 14.68 -2.06
N LYS A 805 18.03 14.33 -1.01
CA LYS A 805 17.39 15.26 -0.08
C LYS A 805 18.43 16.10 0.69
N ASP A 806 19.55 15.50 1.06
CA ASP A 806 20.69 16.17 1.69
C ASP A 806 21.48 17.09 0.72
N GLY A 807 21.01 17.24 -0.52
CA GLY A 807 21.58 18.14 -1.51
C GLY A 807 22.85 17.61 -2.19
N ARG A 808 23.11 16.29 -2.14
CA ARG A 808 24.26 15.69 -2.83
C ARG A 808 24.12 15.89 -4.35
N LYS A 809 25.03 16.66 -4.93
CA LYS A 809 25.08 16.94 -6.37
C LYS A 809 25.66 15.76 -7.17
N PRO A 810 25.32 15.63 -8.47
CA PRO A 810 25.96 14.64 -9.35
C PRO A 810 27.47 14.81 -9.41
N SER A 811 28.20 13.70 -9.44
CA SER A 811 29.66 13.75 -9.65
C SER A 811 29.98 14.21 -11.08
N MET A 812 30.88 15.19 -11.17
CA MET A 812 31.44 15.73 -12.41
C MET A 812 32.87 15.25 -12.65
N ALA A 813 33.29 14.20 -11.92
CA ALA A 813 34.59 13.57 -12.14
C ALA A 813 34.70 13.11 -13.59
N LYS A 814 35.86 13.38 -14.18
CA LYS A 814 36.22 12.98 -15.54
C LYS A 814 37.29 11.92 -15.44
N TYR A 815 37.31 11.02 -16.41
CA TYR A 815 38.46 10.17 -16.59
C TYR A 815 39.67 11.06 -16.92
N ASP A 816 40.74 10.95 -16.14
CA ASP A 816 41.91 11.83 -16.21
C ASP A 816 42.62 11.77 -17.58
N LYS A 817 42.46 10.67 -18.30
CA LYS A 817 42.98 10.52 -19.67
C LYS A 817 42.11 11.17 -20.75
N ARG A 818 40.85 11.56 -20.47
CA ARG A 818 39.93 12.27 -21.40
C ARG A 818 40.22 13.78 -21.46
N ARG A 819 41.28 14.15 -22.17
CA ARG A 819 41.71 15.57 -22.34
C ARG A 819 40.84 16.39 -23.30
N ASP A 820 39.99 15.74 -24.09
CA ASP A 820 39.04 16.38 -25.01
C ASP A 820 37.97 17.22 -24.30
N LEU A 821 37.82 17.05 -22.98
CA LEU A 821 36.87 17.77 -22.15
C LEU A 821 37.54 18.87 -21.31
N ASP A 822 38.84 19.10 -21.48
CA ASP A 822 39.54 20.16 -20.74
C ASP A 822 39.14 21.53 -21.28
N PRO A 823 39.02 22.56 -20.42
CA PRO A 823 38.68 23.90 -20.87
C PRO A 823 39.77 24.40 -21.82
N HIS A 824 39.46 24.47 -23.11
CA HIS A 824 40.29 25.19 -24.06
C HIS A 824 39.97 26.68 -23.93
N GLU A 825 41.00 27.53 -23.84
CA GLU A 825 40.84 28.96 -24.09
C GLU A 825 40.43 29.12 -25.56
N MET A 826 39.13 29.12 -25.83
CA MET A 826 38.64 29.52 -27.14
C MET A 826 38.83 31.04 -27.24
N PRO A 827 39.59 31.53 -28.24
CA PRO A 827 39.65 32.95 -28.52
C PRO A 827 38.28 33.35 -29.09
N PHE A 828 37.39 33.81 -28.22
CA PHE A 828 36.12 34.41 -28.61
C PHE A 828 36.32 35.85 -29.11
#